data_AF-A0A0P1L2L4-F1
#
_entry.id   AF-A0A0P1L2L4-F1
#
_cell.length_a   1.000
_cell.length_b   1.000
_cell.length_c   1.000
_cell.angle_alpha   90.00
_cell.angle_beta   90.00
_cell.angle_gamma   90.00
#
_symmetry.space_group_name_H-M   'P 1'
#
loop_
_entity.id
_entity.type
_entity.pdbx_description
1 polymer ?
#
loop_
_entity_poly.entity_id
_entity_poly.type
_entity_poly.pdbx_seq_one_letter_code
_entity_poly.pdbx_strand_id
1 'polypeptide(L)'
;MFSEVSDLESSDCASSLRRKRFNSRLPQLGLLALLVWGSVALLKTLNSTIHGKPDFRRLPTESRQVTNDGLLKVSFENVRNSTFNPVLQSVQWIGGLNSPGEDKGLFLNVENDSYVIKSVYDQEYSRLLLEGKEFTYNDQNFTVDHLQASPDLNQMLIRSNTIKHWRHSTFGSYFVFDTKTSRFYFIGDNIAKAEWSPNSLDIAYVTENDLYVYSSKNHTTVSRVTEDGSAQVFNGKPDWVYEEEVLEGDSAMWWSPKGEYLAFFKINETEVQEFPIPYFSQHDDDLYPEVRLIKYPKSGSPNPSVKLMIYSLENNKTAAVAAGNKSSLITEVLWVGNSKILCKTTDRCSDILSVVLANAEDEGSHEVSRIESSEDSWWEITHKTMHVPKDESKGREEDGYIDLIPLDGYNHLAYFSPSYRSKPSFLTRGKWEVVDGPAGFDQDTNDVYFVATKKSSTERHLYRVNLHKPFEIIEVTDTSKEGLFSVSFSSGMRFALLSYLGPDVPYQKILDLKTTSSDIQTRGNVVGKTLYYLEKNEALRNRLRQYAVPEKSFRELNLGKDENGQDIYVNSFEILPNDFDPTLRNHYPVFFYAYGGPNSQQVIKAFSVGFNQVVASQLDAIVVVVDGRGTGFKGKQFRSLVRDNLGDVEARDQISAARLYSEKSFVDSEKISLFGWSYGGYLTLKTLEKDAGQTFKYGMSVAPVTDWRLYDSVYTERYMHTPQDNMAGYNKSKVHNATALGQSQRFLLMHGSGDDNVHFQNSLRFLDLLDLANVENYDMHVFPDSDHSIRYHNANVIVYDKLLSWARQAFNGDFVRGFY
;
A
#
# COMPACT_ATOMS: atom_id res chain seq x y z
N MET A 1 -3.60 -71.30 -22.64
CA MET A 1 -2.71 -70.98 -23.78
C MET A 1 -1.54 -70.24 -23.16
N PHE A 2 -0.38 -70.90 -23.04
CA PHE A 2 0.69 -70.99 -24.07
C PHE A 2 1.33 -69.62 -24.30
N SER A 3 2.67 -69.44 -24.14
CA SER A 3 3.71 -70.44 -23.83
C SER A 3 5.08 -69.81 -23.48
N GLU A 4 5.78 -70.38 -22.48
CA GLU A 4 7.27 -70.59 -22.44
C GLU A 4 8.16 -69.30 -22.38
N VAL A 5 9.44 -69.25 -21.96
CA VAL A 5 10.53 -70.17 -21.46
C VAL A 5 11.61 -69.23 -20.82
N SER A 6 12.57 -69.51 -19.93
CA SER A 6 13.13 -70.63 -19.13
C SER A 6 14.19 -70.05 -18.13
N ASP A 7 14.69 -70.62 -17.01
CA ASP A 7 14.30 -71.70 -16.07
C ASP A 7 15.29 -71.72 -14.86
N LEU A 8 15.10 -72.66 -13.91
CA LEU A 8 16.05 -73.52 -13.12
C LEU A 8 17.56 -73.09 -12.92
N GLU A 9 18.30 -73.41 -11.83
CA GLU A 9 18.06 -74.22 -10.62
C GLU A 9 19.18 -74.06 -9.55
N SER A 10 18.87 -74.43 -8.27
CA SER A 10 19.77 -75.12 -7.30
C SER A 10 21.06 -74.42 -6.78
N SER A 11 21.77 -74.90 -5.74
CA SER A 11 21.38 -75.48 -4.42
C SER A 11 22.64 -75.68 -3.55
N ASP A 12 22.54 -75.54 -2.22
CA ASP A 12 23.45 -76.11 -1.20
C ASP A 12 24.94 -75.66 -1.24
N CYS A 13 25.82 -75.96 -0.28
CA CYS A 13 25.70 -76.71 0.97
C CYS A 13 26.48 -76.04 2.13
N ALA A 14 26.43 -76.62 3.35
CA ALA A 14 26.89 -75.99 4.60
C ALA A 14 28.08 -76.68 5.29
N SER A 15 28.52 -76.08 6.41
CA SER A 15 29.44 -76.63 7.45
C SER A 15 30.96 -76.57 7.15
N SER A 16 31.89 -76.68 8.13
CA SER A 16 31.74 -77.01 9.56
C SER A 16 32.79 -76.35 10.51
N LEU A 17 32.46 -76.39 11.80
CA LEU A 17 33.19 -75.93 13.00
C LEU A 17 34.62 -76.49 13.21
N ARG A 18 35.45 -75.77 13.99
CA ARG A 18 36.22 -76.40 15.10
C ARG A 18 36.68 -75.43 16.23
N ARG A 19 37.02 -76.01 17.40
CA ARG A 19 37.29 -75.34 18.69
C ARG A 19 38.70 -75.64 19.25
N LYS A 20 39.24 -74.73 20.09
CA LYS A 20 39.99 -74.95 21.38
C LYS A 20 40.26 -73.54 22.00
N ARG A 21 40.04 -73.16 23.28
CA ARG A 21 40.27 -73.69 24.66
C ARG A 21 41.73 -73.67 25.16
N PHE A 22 42.12 -72.70 26.02
CA PHE A 22 42.22 -72.83 27.50
C PHE A 22 42.73 -71.55 28.24
N ASN A 23 42.62 -71.56 29.58
CA ASN A 23 42.97 -70.61 30.68
C ASN A 23 44.29 -69.79 30.53
N SER A 24 44.62 -68.70 31.27
CA SER A 24 44.37 -68.46 32.73
C SER A 24 44.68 -67.03 33.27
N ARG A 25 44.01 -66.65 34.39
CA ARG A 25 44.41 -65.75 35.51
C ARG A 25 44.82 -64.27 35.27
N LEU A 26 44.14 -63.37 36.01
CA LEU A 26 44.53 -62.00 36.42
C LEU A 26 45.74 -62.00 37.41
N PRO A 27 46.36 -60.85 37.85
CA PRO A 27 45.92 -59.44 37.74
C PRO A 27 46.99 -58.36 37.39
N GLN A 28 46.65 -57.37 36.54
CA GLN A 28 47.37 -56.06 36.46
C GLN A 28 46.48 -54.83 36.17
N LEU A 29 45.20 -54.84 36.56
CA LEU A 29 44.25 -53.75 36.26
C LEU A 29 44.39 -52.46 37.11
N GLY A 30 45.34 -52.39 38.05
CA GLY A 30 45.44 -51.29 39.03
C GLY A 30 46.09 -50.00 38.53
N LEU A 31 47.13 -50.07 37.67
CA LEU A 31 47.93 -48.89 37.31
C LEU A 31 47.38 -48.09 36.11
N LEU A 32 46.76 -48.75 35.12
CA LEU A 32 46.27 -48.05 33.93
C LEU A 32 45.10 -47.10 34.25
N ALA A 33 44.22 -47.48 35.17
CA ALA A 33 43.05 -46.69 35.53
C ALA A 33 43.43 -45.31 36.12
N LEU A 34 44.49 -45.24 36.92
CA LEU A 34 44.97 -44.00 37.53
C LEU A 34 45.60 -43.04 36.51
N LEU A 35 46.33 -43.56 35.52
CA LEU A 35 46.89 -42.74 34.44
C LEU A 35 45.80 -42.14 33.53
N VAL A 36 44.76 -42.92 33.20
CA VAL A 36 43.61 -42.44 32.40
C VAL A 36 42.80 -41.39 33.18
N TRP A 37 42.53 -41.59 34.47
CA TRP A 37 41.80 -40.58 35.26
C TRP A 37 42.63 -39.32 35.52
N GLY A 38 43.95 -39.45 35.71
CA GLY A 38 44.84 -38.30 35.88
C GLY A 38 44.88 -37.39 34.65
N SER A 39 44.94 -37.95 33.44
CA SER A 39 44.93 -37.16 32.19
C SER A 39 43.58 -36.51 31.92
N VAL A 40 42.47 -37.19 32.20
CA VAL A 40 41.11 -36.62 32.08
C VAL A 40 40.87 -35.48 33.09
N ALA A 41 41.40 -35.58 34.31
CA ALA A 41 41.33 -34.51 35.30
C ALA A 41 42.13 -33.26 34.85
N LEU A 42 43.38 -33.45 34.38
CA LEU A 42 44.24 -32.35 33.95
C LEU A 42 43.70 -31.63 32.71
N LEU A 43 43.10 -32.37 31.76
CA LEU A 43 42.41 -31.78 30.61
C LEU A 43 41.20 -30.95 31.04
N LYS A 44 40.41 -31.40 32.04
CA LYS A 44 39.28 -30.61 32.56
C LYS A 44 39.71 -29.28 33.21
N THR A 45 40.86 -29.21 33.86
CA THR A 45 41.37 -27.97 34.49
C THR A 45 42.12 -27.03 33.54
N LEU A 46 42.51 -27.51 32.35
CA LEU A 46 43.07 -26.66 31.30
C LEU A 46 41.97 -26.09 30.38
N ASN A 47 40.95 -26.90 30.04
CA ASN A 47 39.82 -26.47 29.21
C ASN A 47 38.86 -25.49 29.93
N SER A 48 39.01 -25.28 31.24
CA SER A 48 38.25 -24.30 32.03
C SER A 48 38.78 -22.87 31.95
N THR A 49 39.95 -22.66 31.32
CA THR A 49 40.75 -21.44 31.55
C THR A 49 41.11 -20.71 30.24
N ILE A 50 40.99 -21.37 29.08
CA ILE A 50 41.19 -20.76 27.75
C ILE A 50 40.12 -21.28 26.78
N HIS A 51 38.91 -20.71 26.86
CA HIS A 51 37.99 -20.45 25.73
C HIS A 51 36.68 -19.87 26.30
N GLY A 52 36.49 -18.56 26.16
CA GLY A 52 35.18 -17.95 26.41
C GLY A 52 34.22 -18.37 25.31
N LYS A 53 33.26 -19.24 25.62
CA LYS A 53 32.11 -19.49 24.74
C LYS A 53 31.17 -18.27 24.79
N PRO A 54 30.52 -17.88 23.67
CA PRO A 54 29.35 -17.02 23.76
C PRO A 54 28.28 -17.73 24.61
N ASP A 55 27.84 -17.06 25.68
CA ASP A 55 26.77 -17.55 26.56
C ASP A 55 25.42 -17.27 25.89
N PHE A 56 25.01 -18.17 25.00
CA PHE A 56 23.72 -18.10 24.32
C PHE A 56 22.56 -18.30 25.32
N ARG A 57 22.23 -17.23 26.03
CA ARG A 57 20.98 -17.13 26.80
C ARG A 57 19.81 -17.38 25.86
N ARG A 58 19.14 -18.52 26.04
CA ARG A 58 17.81 -18.77 25.50
C ARG A 58 16.84 -17.77 26.13
N LEU A 59 15.92 -17.25 25.32
CA LEU A 59 14.81 -16.44 25.83
C LEU A 59 13.95 -17.31 26.76
N PRO A 60 13.40 -16.75 27.86
CA PRO A 60 12.49 -17.49 28.73
C PRO A 60 11.32 -18.06 27.92
N THR A 61 11.05 -19.37 28.06
CA THR A 61 10.00 -20.07 27.30
C THR A 61 8.59 -19.56 27.58
N GLU A 62 8.40 -18.84 28.68
CA GLU A 62 7.24 -18.00 28.95
C GLU A 62 7.74 -16.58 29.28
N SER A 63 7.54 -15.63 28.36
CA SER A 63 7.66 -14.21 28.68
C SER A 63 6.59 -13.85 29.72
N ARG A 64 6.96 -13.25 30.85
CA ARG A 64 5.99 -12.71 31.81
C ARG A 64 4.98 -11.84 31.05
N GLN A 65 3.69 -12.16 31.14
CA GLN A 65 2.62 -11.37 30.51
C GLN A 65 2.45 -9.96 31.13
N VAL A 66 3.26 -9.64 32.13
CA VAL A 66 3.23 -8.41 32.91
C VAL A 66 4.65 -7.85 33.02
N THR A 67 4.81 -6.54 32.90
CA THR A 67 6.06 -5.79 33.16
C THR A 67 6.38 -5.72 34.66
N ASN A 68 7.59 -5.24 35.01
CA ASN A 68 8.00 -5.15 36.41
C ASN A 68 7.19 -4.12 37.24
N ASP A 69 6.48 -3.20 36.60
CA ASP A 69 5.58 -2.22 37.22
C ASP A 69 4.10 -2.67 37.28
N GLY A 70 3.76 -3.83 36.72
CA GLY A 70 2.42 -4.43 36.82
C GLY A 70 1.48 -4.22 35.62
N LEU A 71 1.94 -3.62 34.53
CA LEU A 71 1.14 -3.42 33.30
C LEU A 71 1.21 -4.65 32.37
N LEU A 72 0.16 -4.86 31.57
CA LEU A 72 0.08 -5.98 30.63
C LEU A 72 1.02 -5.80 29.42
N LYS A 73 1.73 -6.85 29.03
CA LYS A 73 2.54 -6.89 27.80
C LYS A 73 1.65 -7.02 26.54
N VAL A 74 2.15 -6.56 25.40
CA VAL A 74 1.41 -6.57 24.12
C VAL A 74 1.52 -7.95 23.45
N SER A 75 0.39 -8.48 22.98
CA SER A 75 0.31 -9.81 22.36
C SER A 75 -0.46 -9.82 21.04
N PHE A 76 -0.29 -10.90 20.27
CA PHE A 76 -1.13 -11.16 19.09
C PHE A 76 -2.61 -11.30 19.43
N GLU A 77 -2.98 -11.83 20.60
CA GLU A 77 -4.38 -11.86 21.04
C GLU A 77 -4.95 -10.43 21.10
N ASN A 78 -4.19 -9.49 21.66
CA ASN A 78 -4.63 -8.10 21.73
C ASN A 78 -4.79 -7.49 20.33
N VAL A 79 -3.81 -7.68 19.44
CA VAL A 79 -3.85 -7.15 18.06
C VAL A 79 -4.99 -7.76 17.25
N ARG A 80 -5.19 -9.09 17.31
CA ARG A 80 -6.25 -9.81 16.59
C ARG A 80 -7.64 -9.43 17.08
N ASN A 81 -7.82 -9.25 18.39
CA ASN A 81 -9.06 -8.76 18.98
C ASN A 81 -9.27 -7.23 18.80
N SER A 82 -8.49 -6.57 17.92
CA SER A 82 -8.56 -5.12 17.67
C SER A 82 -8.44 -4.25 18.93
N THR A 83 -7.78 -4.76 19.97
CA THR A 83 -7.72 -4.17 21.32
C THR A 83 -7.20 -2.74 21.33
N PHE A 84 -6.30 -2.41 20.41
CA PHE A 84 -5.67 -1.09 20.32
C PHE A 84 -6.08 -0.27 19.10
N ASN A 85 -7.01 -0.77 18.28
CA ASN A 85 -7.41 -0.08 17.06
C ASN A 85 -8.20 1.19 17.42
N PRO A 86 -7.88 2.35 16.82
CA PRO A 86 -8.71 3.54 16.96
C PRO A 86 -10.03 3.35 16.23
N VAL A 87 -11.11 3.83 16.83
CA VAL A 87 -12.32 4.12 16.08
C VAL A 87 -12.04 5.36 15.23
N LEU A 88 -12.44 5.28 13.96
CA LEU A 88 -12.49 6.40 13.02
C LEU A 88 -13.81 6.30 12.26
N GLN A 89 -14.41 7.45 11.97
CA GLN A 89 -15.67 7.61 11.27
C GLN A 89 -15.42 8.38 9.96
N SER A 90 -16.03 7.91 8.87
CA SER A 90 -16.03 8.56 7.56
C SER A 90 -17.27 9.45 7.42
N VAL A 91 -17.09 10.68 6.95
CA VAL A 91 -18.20 11.58 6.60
C VAL A 91 -18.30 11.64 5.08
N GLN A 92 -19.38 11.08 4.52
CA GLN A 92 -19.72 11.26 3.11
C GLN A 92 -20.44 12.60 2.95
N TRP A 93 -19.68 13.65 2.64
CA TRP A 93 -20.23 14.97 2.36
C TRP A 93 -21.16 14.95 1.15
N ILE A 94 -22.18 15.80 1.22
CA ILE A 94 -23.23 15.91 0.22
C ILE A 94 -23.20 17.33 -0.35
N GLY A 95 -23.30 17.43 -1.68
CA GLY A 95 -23.39 18.70 -2.39
C GLY A 95 -24.61 19.52 -1.94
N GLY A 96 -24.38 20.78 -1.57
CA GLY A 96 -25.46 21.71 -1.26
C GLY A 96 -26.22 22.14 -2.52
N LEU A 97 -27.56 22.22 -2.43
CA LEU A 97 -28.46 22.67 -3.50
C LEU A 97 -28.32 24.16 -3.90
N ASN A 98 -27.52 24.95 -3.17
CA ASN A 98 -27.40 26.41 -3.30
C ASN A 98 -25.93 26.86 -3.28
N SER A 99 -25.70 28.11 -3.68
CA SER A 99 -24.41 28.80 -3.82
C SER A 99 -23.45 28.68 -2.61
N PRO A 100 -22.12 28.83 -2.80
CA PRO A 100 -21.09 28.60 -1.76
C PRO A 100 -21.31 29.25 -0.38
N GLY A 101 -22.02 30.39 -0.32
CA GLY A 101 -22.37 31.06 0.93
C GLY A 101 -23.41 30.35 1.81
N GLU A 102 -24.14 29.35 1.30
CA GLU A 102 -25.13 28.58 2.06
C GLU A 102 -24.66 27.17 2.47
N ASP A 103 -23.35 26.93 2.55
CA ASP A 103 -22.82 25.66 3.05
C ASP A 103 -23.31 25.37 4.48
N LYS A 104 -24.07 24.28 4.62
CA LYS A 104 -24.61 23.72 5.88
C LYS A 104 -23.85 22.47 6.34
N GLY A 105 -22.88 22.00 5.55
CA GLY A 105 -22.17 20.74 5.76
C GLY A 105 -23.14 19.57 5.77
N LEU A 106 -23.87 19.35 4.67
CA LEU A 106 -24.74 18.18 4.54
C LEU A 106 -23.88 16.91 4.43
N PHE A 107 -24.31 15.82 5.06
CA PHE A 107 -23.65 14.52 4.95
C PHE A 107 -24.62 13.35 5.11
N LEU A 108 -24.28 12.20 4.54
CA LEU A 108 -25.01 10.94 4.73
C LEU A 108 -24.67 10.34 6.10
N ASN A 109 -25.68 9.92 6.84
CA ASN A 109 -25.57 9.08 8.03
C ASN A 109 -26.50 7.86 7.91
N VAL A 110 -26.23 6.81 8.70
CA VAL A 110 -27.09 5.62 8.81
C VAL A 110 -27.55 5.47 10.26
N GLU A 111 -28.86 5.55 10.49
CA GLU A 111 -29.47 5.55 11.81
C GLU A 111 -30.62 4.54 11.84
N ASN A 112 -30.57 3.56 12.76
CA ASN A 112 -31.57 2.49 12.87
C ASN A 112 -31.87 1.83 11.51
N ASP A 113 -30.79 1.42 10.82
CA ASP A 113 -30.79 0.85 9.46
C ASP A 113 -31.45 1.71 8.36
N SER A 114 -31.71 2.99 8.63
CA SER A 114 -32.25 3.96 7.66
C SER A 114 -31.19 4.97 7.23
N TYR A 115 -31.22 5.36 5.96
CA TYR A 115 -30.28 6.31 5.35
C TYR A 115 -30.84 7.72 5.48
N VAL A 116 -30.11 8.63 6.14
CA VAL A 116 -30.56 9.99 6.46
C VAL A 116 -29.50 11.03 6.11
N ILE A 117 -29.91 12.21 5.62
CA ILE A 117 -29.04 13.39 5.54
C ILE A 117 -29.11 14.13 6.86
N LYS A 118 -27.94 14.42 7.43
CA LYS A 118 -27.75 15.37 8.55
C LYS A 118 -27.05 16.63 8.06
N SER A 119 -27.00 17.66 8.90
CA SER A 119 -26.14 18.83 8.65
C SER A 119 -25.21 19.11 9.83
N VAL A 120 -24.06 19.71 9.54
CA VAL A 120 -23.09 20.18 10.54
C VAL A 120 -23.54 21.47 11.21
N TYR A 121 -24.19 22.36 10.43
CA TYR A 121 -24.59 23.69 10.89
C TYR A 121 -25.84 23.67 11.79
N ASP A 122 -26.80 22.81 11.46
CA ASP A 122 -28.04 22.54 12.18
C ASP A 122 -28.09 21.04 12.51
N GLN A 123 -27.88 20.71 13.79
CA GLN A 123 -27.81 19.33 14.28
C GLN A 123 -29.18 18.64 14.38
N GLU A 124 -30.27 19.42 14.41
CA GLU A 124 -31.64 18.90 14.40
C GLU A 124 -32.12 18.59 12.97
N TYR A 125 -31.41 19.09 11.94
CA TYR A 125 -31.72 18.77 10.55
C TYR A 125 -31.54 17.28 10.26
N SER A 126 -32.65 16.63 9.88
CA SER A 126 -32.67 15.23 9.48
C SER A 126 -33.64 15.04 8.31
N ARG A 127 -33.15 14.57 7.16
CA ARG A 127 -33.97 14.17 6.01
C ARG A 127 -33.80 12.67 5.74
N LEU A 128 -34.87 11.90 5.87
CA LEU A 128 -34.89 10.50 5.44
C LEU A 128 -34.71 10.40 3.92
N LEU A 129 -33.84 9.49 3.48
CA LEU A 129 -33.63 9.14 2.08
C LEU A 129 -34.18 7.76 1.75
N LEU A 130 -33.94 6.78 2.62
CA LEU A 130 -34.43 5.41 2.50
C LEU A 130 -34.62 4.81 3.90
N GLU A 131 -35.76 4.16 4.13
CA GLU A 131 -36.06 3.41 5.35
C GLU A 131 -35.64 1.95 5.17
N GLY A 132 -34.81 1.44 6.07
CA GLY A 132 -34.28 0.08 6.01
C GLY A 132 -33.13 -0.15 5.00
N LYS A 133 -32.54 -1.34 5.10
CA LYS A 133 -31.47 -1.86 4.23
C LYS A 133 -31.94 -2.92 3.25
N GLU A 134 -33.21 -3.27 3.26
CA GLU A 134 -33.83 -4.28 2.38
C GLU A 134 -35.03 -3.67 1.68
N PHE A 135 -35.24 -4.04 0.41
CA PHE A 135 -36.41 -3.63 -0.37
C PHE A 135 -36.90 -4.76 -1.28
N THR A 136 -38.20 -4.77 -1.58
CA THR A 136 -38.80 -5.73 -2.50
C THR A 136 -39.03 -5.08 -3.87
N TYR A 137 -38.60 -5.75 -4.94
CA TYR A 137 -38.87 -5.38 -6.32
C TYR A 137 -39.28 -6.63 -7.11
N ASN A 138 -40.42 -6.58 -7.82
CA ASN A 138 -40.99 -7.71 -8.58
C ASN A 138 -40.99 -9.04 -7.78
N ASP A 139 -41.52 -9.00 -6.56
CA ASP A 139 -41.61 -10.13 -5.61
C ASP A 139 -40.27 -10.78 -5.20
N GLN A 140 -39.14 -10.13 -5.48
CA GLN A 140 -37.80 -10.49 -5.00
C GLN A 140 -37.28 -9.45 -3.99
N ASN A 141 -36.57 -9.92 -2.95
CA ASN A 141 -35.95 -9.04 -1.96
C ASN A 141 -34.48 -8.77 -2.30
N PHE A 142 -34.06 -7.52 -2.11
CA PHE A 142 -32.73 -7.01 -2.40
C PHE A 142 -32.16 -6.26 -1.19
N THR A 143 -30.86 -6.42 -0.93
CA THR A 143 -30.14 -5.71 0.14
C THR A 143 -29.37 -4.51 -0.41
N VAL A 144 -29.33 -3.40 0.32
CA VAL A 144 -28.59 -2.19 -0.06
C VAL A 144 -27.12 -2.33 0.31
N ASP A 145 -26.30 -2.79 -0.63
CA ASP A 145 -24.85 -2.92 -0.45
C ASP A 145 -24.15 -1.56 -0.54
N HIS A 146 -24.65 -0.68 -1.41
CA HIS A 146 -24.15 0.68 -1.61
C HIS A 146 -25.28 1.62 -2.05
N LEU A 147 -25.26 2.86 -1.58
CA LEU A 147 -26.24 3.90 -1.89
C LEU A 147 -25.55 5.24 -2.15
N GLN A 148 -25.89 5.88 -3.27
CA GLN A 148 -25.39 7.21 -3.66
C GLN A 148 -26.54 8.13 -4.05
N ALA A 149 -26.69 9.24 -3.33
CA ALA A 149 -27.66 10.27 -3.67
C ALA A 149 -27.32 10.97 -5.00
N SER A 150 -28.36 11.33 -5.77
CA SER A 150 -28.26 12.30 -6.85
C SER A 150 -27.79 13.65 -6.31
N PRO A 151 -27.07 14.48 -7.09
CA PRO A 151 -26.69 15.83 -6.67
C PRO A 151 -27.85 16.71 -6.18
N ASP A 152 -29.06 16.55 -6.73
CA ASP A 152 -30.27 17.26 -6.32
C ASP A 152 -31.00 16.65 -5.09
N LEU A 153 -30.48 15.54 -4.57
CA LEU A 153 -30.96 14.80 -3.40
C LEU A 153 -32.39 14.27 -3.55
N ASN A 154 -32.91 14.13 -4.76
CA ASN A 154 -34.27 13.62 -4.99
C ASN A 154 -34.31 12.13 -5.32
N GLN A 155 -33.21 11.53 -5.77
CA GLN A 155 -33.17 10.14 -6.22
C GLN A 155 -31.88 9.44 -5.73
N MET A 156 -31.94 8.14 -5.45
CA MET A 156 -30.82 7.38 -4.90
C MET A 156 -30.43 6.27 -5.89
N LEU A 157 -29.16 6.20 -6.25
CA LEU A 157 -28.59 5.08 -7.00
C LEU A 157 -28.17 4.01 -5.99
N ILE A 158 -28.77 2.83 -6.10
CA ILE A 158 -28.61 1.72 -5.17
C ILE A 158 -27.97 0.55 -5.92
N ARG A 159 -26.95 -0.07 -5.33
CA ARG A 159 -26.40 -1.36 -5.77
C ARG A 159 -26.80 -2.44 -4.77
N SER A 160 -27.18 -3.59 -5.32
CA SER A 160 -27.47 -4.85 -4.61
C SER A 160 -26.76 -6.01 -5.30
N ASN A 161 -26.75 -7.20 -4.68
CA ASN A 161 -26.13 -8.42 -5.19
C ASN A 161 -24.65 -8.22 -5.59
N THR A 162 -23.90 -7.46 -4.78
CA THR A 162 -22.53 -7.05 -5.12
C THR A 162 -21.56 -8.24 -5.12
N ILE A 163 -21.01 -8.55 -6.30
CA ILE A 163 -19.94 -9.52 -6.50
C ILE A 163 -18.62 -8.75 -6.66
N LYS A 164 -17.59 -9.09 -5.87
CA LYS A 164 -16.25 -8.49 -5.99
C LYS A 164 -15.49 -9.07 -7.20
N HIS A 165 -14.69 -8.23 -7.87
CA HIS A 165 -13.80 -8.60 -8.95
C HIS A 165 -12.32 -8.39 -8.54
N TRP A 166 -11.66 -7.29 -8.94
CA TRP A 166 -10.27 -6.96 -8.52
C TRP A 166 -10.24 -6.10 -7.25
N ARG A 167 -9.23 -5.26 -7.00
CA ARG A 167 -9.08 -4.50 -5.74
C ARG A 167 -10.26 -3.57 -5.46
N HIS A 168 -10.77 -2.89 -6.47
CA HIS A 168 -11.83 -1.87 -6.41
C HIS A 168 -13.12 -2.31 -7.12
N SER A 169 -13.02 -3.05 -8.23
CA SER A 169 -14.13 -3.36 -9.12
C SER A 169 -15.09 -4.40 -8.55
N THR A 170 -16.36 -4.22 -8.92
CA THR A 170 -17.48 -5.06 -8.50
C THR A 170 -18.52 -5.13 -9.60
N PHE A 171 -19.33 -6.18 -9.64
CA PHE A 171 -20.56 -6.25 -10.43
C PHE A 171 -21.78 -6.25 -9.49
N GLY A 172 -22.95 -5.83 -9.97
CA GLY A 172 -24.19 -5.94 -9.17
C GLY A 172 -25.46 -5.58 -9.93
N SER A 173 -26.59 -5.73 -9.23
CA SER A 173 -27.92 -5.25 -9.62
C SER A 173 -28.04 -3.77 -9.25
N TYR A 174 -28.42 -2.90 -10.18
CA TYR A 174 -28.55 -1.46 -9.93
C TYR A 174 -30.00 -0.95 -10.07
N PHE A 175 -30.37 -0.03 -9.18
CA PHE A 175 -31.71 0.57 -9.09
C PHE A 175 -31.63 2.08 -8.85
N VAL A 176 -32.61 2.83 -9.36
CA VAL A 176 -32.92 4.18 -8.89
C VAL A 176 -34.10 4.12 -7.93
N PHE A 177 -33.95 4.63 -6.71
CA PHE A 177 -35.05 4.92 -5.81
C PHE A 177 -35.44 6.40 -5.86
N ASP A 178 -36.69 6.72 -6.18
CA ASP A 178 -37.19 8.09 -6.20
C ASP A 178 -37.85 8.47 -4.86
N THR A 179 -37.28 9.46 -4.17
CA THR A 179 -37.69 9.84 -2.78
C THR A 179 -39.03 10.58 -2.70
N LYS A 180 -39.62 10.99 -3.84
CA LYS A 180 -40.91 11.71 -3.90
C LYS A 180 -42.08 10.76 -4.14
N THR A 181 -41.83 9.66 -4.86
CA THR A 181 -42.82 8.63 -5.19
C THR A 181 -42.66 7.34 -4.39
N SER A 182 -41.54 7.19 -3.67
CA SER A 182 -41.14 5.99 -2.92
C SER A 182 -41.13 4.74 -3.81
N ARG A 183 -40.53 4.84 -4.99
CA ARG A 183 -40.48 3.78 -6.01
C ARG A 183 -39.06 3.44 -6.42
N PHE A 184 -38.82 2.15 -6.61
CA PHE A 184 -37.61 1.60 -7.21
C PHE A 184 -37.82 1.37 -8.70
N TYR A 185 -36.83 1.75 -9.50
CA TYR A 185 -36.75 1.53 -10.94
C TYR A 185 -35.44 0.79 -11.24
N PHE A 186 -35.53 -0.38 -11.84
CA PHE A 186 -34.38 -1.23 -12.14
C PHE A 186 -33.63 -0.73 -13.39
N ILE A 187 -32.30 -0.65 -13.30
CA ILE A 187 -31.41 -0.27 -14.41
C ILE A 187 -30.91 -1.52 -15.13
N GLY A 188 -30.49 -2.54 -14.37
CA GLY A 188 -29.98 -3.81 -14.91
C GLY A 188 -29.18 -4.62 -13.88
N ASP A 189 -28.91 -5.87 -14.25
CA ASP A 189 -28.02 -6.80 -13.53
C ASP A 189 -26.63 -6.83 -14.17
N ASN A 190 -25.65 -7.36 -13.42
CA ASN A 190 -24.26 -7.53 -13.85
C ASN A 190 -23.60 -6.23 -14.35
N ILE A 191 -24.04 -5.09 -13.84
CA ILE A 191 -23.47 -3.77 -14.14
C ILE A 191 -22.17 -3.62 -13.35
N ALA A 192 -21.08 -3.30 -14.03
CA ALA A 192 -19.74 -3.14 -13.45
C ALA A 192 -19.56 -1.78 -12.76
N LYS A 193 -20.22 -0.75 -13.27
CA LYS A 193 -20.18 0.62 -12.75
C LYS A 193 -21.44 1.36 -13.16
N ALA A 194 -21.96 2.22 -12.29
CA ALA A 194 -22.94 3.25 -12.66
C ALA A 194 -22.70 4.54 -11.86
N GLU A 195 -22.85 5.69 -12.50
CA GLU A 195 -22.58 7.02 -11.92
C GLU A 195 -23.59 8.08 -12.38
N TRP A 196 -24.07 8.88 -11.42
CA TRP A 196 -24.91 10.06 -11.67
C TRP A 196 -24.21 11.12 -12.50
N SER A 197 -24.93 11.69 -13.45
CA SER A 197 -24.62 12.99 -14.05
C SER A 197 -24.68 14.12 -12.98
N PRO A 198 -23.81 15.15 -13.04
CA PRO A 198 -23.82 16.28 -12.11
C PRO A 198 -25.14 17.07 -12.07
N ASN A 199 -25.95 16.99 -13.13
CA ASN A 199 -27.26 17.65 -13.22
C ASN A 199 -28.42 16.80 -12.65
N SER A 200 -28.16 15.58 -12.17
CA SER A 200 -29.14 14.60 -11.64
C SER A 200 -30.16 14.04 -12.64
N LEU A 201 -30.05 14.33 -13.94
CA LEU A 201 -31.05 13.90 -14.93
C LEU A 201 -30.82 12.48 -15.43
N ASP A 202 -29.54 12.09 -15.56
CA ASP A 202 -29.11 10.85 -16.22
C ASP A 202 -28.02 10.11 -15.41
N ILE A 203 -27.82 8.83 -15.73
CA ILE A 203 -26.83 7.91 -15.14
C ILE A 203 -26.06 7.25 -16.28
N ALA A 204 -24.72 7.31 -16.21
CA ALA A 204 -23.86 6.53 -17.08
C ALA A 204 -23.66 5.15 -16.42
N TYR A 205 -23.72 4.06 -17.18
CA TYR A 205 -23.47 2.72 -16.65
C TYR A 205 -22.78 1.79 -17.65
N VAL A 206 -22.04 0.81 -17.14
CA VAL A 206 -21.29 -0.16 -17.94
C VAL A 206 -21.79 -1.58 -17.68
N THR A 207 -22.19 -2.28 -18.75
CA THR A 207 -22.50 -3.71 -18.76
C THR A 207 -21.96 -4.35 -20.04
N GLU A 208 -21.59 -5.62 -19.99
CA GLU A 208 -20.91 -6.35 -21.10
C GLU A 208 -19.67 -5.60 -21.66
N ASN A 209 -19.02 -4.78 -20.82
CA ASN A 209 -17.93 -3.86 -21.15
C ASN A 209 -18.27 -2.73 -22.17
N ASP A 210 -19.56 -2.52 -22.48
CA ASP A 210 -20.07 -1.36 -23.21
C ASP A 210 -20.69 -0.30 -22.28
N LEU A 211 -20.65 0.96 -22.73
CA LEU A 211 -21.12 2.12 -21.99
C LEU A 211 -22.52 2.54 -22.46
N TYR A 212 -23.39 2.88 -21.52
CA TYR A 212 -24.80 3.22 -21.72
C TYR A 212 -25.20 4.47 -20.93
N VAL A 213 -26.27 5.15 -21.36
CA VAL A 213 -26.89 6.26 -20.63
C VAL A 213 -28.34 5.94 -20.31
N TYR A 214 -28.68 5.94 -19.02
CA TYR A 214 -30.02 5.79 -18.47
C TYR A 214 -30.56 7.14 -18.03
N SER A 215 -31.76 7.50 -18.52
CA SER A 215 -32.39 8.77 -18.13
C SER A 215 -33.29 8.57 -16.92
N SER A 216 -32.89 9.16 -15.81
CA SER A 216 -33.54 8.99 -14.50
C SER A 216 -34.87 9.74 -14.38
N LYS A 217 -35.14 10.67 -15.30
CA LYS A 217 -36.47 11.28 -15.49
C LYS A 217 -37.47 10.36 -16.20
N ASN A 218 -37.00 9.55 -17.15
CA ASN A 218 -37.85 8.69 -17.98
C ASN A 218 -37.86 7.23 -17.49
N HIS A 219 -36.96 6.89 -16.56
CA HIS A 219 -36.73 5.54 -16.02
C HIS A 219 -36.44 4.50 -17.12
N THR A 220 -35.60 4.85 -18.09
CA THR A 220 -35.20 3.98 -19.21
C THR A 220 -33.81 4.32 -19.71
N THR A 221 -33.10 3.32 -20.25
CA THR A 221 -31.92 3.54 -21.10
C THR A 221 -32.33 4.33 -22.34
N VAL A 222 -31.58 5.39 -22.64
CA VAL A 222 -31.83 6.32 -23.77
C VAL A 222 -30.72 6.28 -24.82
N SER A 223 -29.53 5.81 -24.49
CA SER A 223 -28.45 5.59 -25.45
C SER A 223 -27.56 4.40 -25.05
N ARG A 224 -27.03 3.73 -26.08
CA ARG A 224 -25.86 2.85 -26.02
C ARG A 224 -24.72 3.62 -26.68
N VAL A 225 -23.70 3.98 -25.90
CA VAL A 225 -22.60 4.87 -26.30
C VAL A 225 -21.52 4.12 -27.09
N THR A 226 -21.37 2.82 -26.84
CA THR A 226 -20.41 1.93 -27.51
C THR A 226 -21.05 0.58 -27.84
N GLU A 227 -20.57 -0.06 -28.91
CA GLU A 227 -21.11 -1.33 -29.42
C GLU A 227 -20.01 -2.40 -29.67
N ASP A 228 -18.82 -2.21 -29.10
CA ASP A 228 -17.66 -3.08 -29.28
C ASP A 228 -16.98 -3.50 -27.97
N GLY A 229 -17.69 -3.35 -26.85
CA GLY A 229 -17.38 -4.02 -25.59
C GLY A 229 -17.23 -5.53 -25.80
N SER A 230 -16.17 -6.10 -25.21
CA SER A 230 -15.86 -7.51 -25.35
C SER A 230 -14.94 -7.97 -24.22
N ALA A 231 -14.58 -9.26 -24.19
CA ALA A 231 -13.63 -9.80 -23.24
C ALA A 231 -12.19 -9.22 -23.34
N GLN A 232 -11.92 -8.31 -24.27
CA GLN A 232 -10.61 -7.63 -24.44
C GLN A 232 -10.73 -6.12 -24.75
N VAL A 233 -11.96 -5.57 -24.70
CA VAL A 233 -12.23 -4.15 -24.99
C VAL A 233 -13.18 -3.60 -23.93
N PHE A 234 -12.75 -2.54 -23.25
CA PHE A 234 -13.45 -1.95 -22.12
C PHE A 234 -13.76 -0.49 -22.41
N ASN A 235 -15.04 -0.11 -22.29
CA ASN A 235 -15.51 1.26 -22.44
C ASN A 235 -16.03 1.77 -21.09
N GLY A 236 -15.47 2.87 -20.57
CA GLY A 236 -15.93 3.52 -19.33
C GLY A 236 -15.48 2.87 -18.01
N LYS A 237 -14.76 1.74 -18.06
CA LYS A 237 -14.16 1.04 -16.92
C LYS A 237 -12.71 0.66 -17.21
N PRO A 238 -11.86 0.45 -16.19
CA PRO A 238 -10.50 -0.04 -16.37
C PRO A 238 -10.43 -1.52 -16.80
N ASP A 239 -9.25 -1.92 -17.28
CA ASP A 239 -8.77 -3.32 -17.24
C ASP A 239 -7.97 -3.57 -15.95
N TRP A 240 -7.32 -4.73 -15.78
CA TRP A 240 -6.58 -5.03 -14.54
C TRP A 240 -5.47 -4.02 -14.23
N VAL A 241 -4.60 -3.69 -15.21
CA VAL A 241 -3.47 -2.79 -14.94
C VAL A 241 -3.91 -1.33 -14.80
N TYR A 242 -4.98 -0.92 -15.51
CA TYR A 242 -5.55 0.40 -15.29
C TYR A 242 -6.20 0.55 -13.91
N GLU A 243 -6.84 -0.49 -13.38
CA GLU A 243 -7.43 -0.47 -12.05
C GLU A 243 -6.37 -0.43 -10.94
N GLU A 244 -5.35 -1.29 -11.03
CA GLU A 244 -4.39 -1.51 -9.94
C GLU A 244 -3.21 -0.52 -9.92
N GLU A 245 -2.76 -0.01 -11.09
CA GLU A 245 -1.50 0.74 -11.25
C GLU A 245 -1.61 2.10 -12.02
N VAL A 246 -2.77 2.46 -12.57
CA VAL A 246 -2.95 3.72 -13.36
C VAL A 246 -4.09 4.64 -12.90
N LEU A 247 -5.18 4.11 -12.33
CA LEU A 247 -6.33 4.91 -11.86
C LEU A 247 -6.70 4.68 -10.38
N GLU A 248 -6.17 3.64 -9.73
CA GLU A 248 -6.44 3.28 -8.33
C GLU A 248 -7.96 3.21 -7.99
N GLY A 249 -8.78 2.73 -8.94
CA GLY A 249 -10.25 2.82 -8.85
C GLY A 249 -11.00 2.06 -9.94
N ASP A 250 -12.30 1.88 -9.72
CA ASP A 250 -13.22 1.03 -10.51
C ASP A 250 -13.89 1.72 -11.72
N SER A 251 -13.53 2.98 -12.02
CA SER A 251 -14.20 3.82 -13.00
C SER A 251 -13.22 4.47 -13.97
N ALA A 252 -13.60 4.56 -15.24
CA ALA A 252 -12.85 5.27 -16.27
C ALA A 252 -13.79 6.12 -17.14
N MET A 253 -14.72 6.82 -16.49
CA MET A 253 -15.66 7.77 -17.09
C MET A 253 -15.74 9.06 -16.27
N TRP A 254 -15.99 10.19 -16.94
CA TRP A 254 -16.01 11.52 -16.33
C TRP A 254 -17.08 12.39 -17.01
N TRP A 255 -18.17 12.67 -16.30
CA TRP A 255 -19.20 13.62 -16.73
C TRP A 255 -18.70 15.07 -16.75
N SER A 256 -19.13 15.86 -17.74
CA SER A 256 -18.89 17.32 -17.69
C SER A 256 -19.72 17.98 -16.58
N PRO A 257 -19.31 19.15 -16.04
CA PRO A 257 -19.96 19.79 -14.88
C PRO A 257 -21.46 20.09 -15.03
N LYS A 258 -21.99 20.14 -16.27
CA LYS A 258 -23.42 20.29 -16.56
C LYS A 258 -24.12 18.99 -17.01
N GLY A 259 -23.39 17.90 -17.21
CA GLY A 259 -23.90 16.66 -17.80
C GLY A 259 -24.17 16.74 -19.32
N GLU A 260 -23.64 17.74 -20.03
CA GLU A 260 -23.80 17.89 -21.49
C GLU A 260 -22.95 16.88 -22.28
N TYR A 261 -21.85 16.41 -21.67
CA TYR A 261 -20.88 15.48 -22.26
C TYR A 261 -20.43 14.42 -21.25
N LEU A 262 -20.01 13.26 -21.76
CA LEU A 262 -19.42 12.17 -21.00
C LEU A 262 -18.07 11.78 -21.63
N ALA A 263 -16.97 12.08 -20.95
CA ALA A 263 -15.65 11.58 -21.33
C ALA A 263 -15.45 10.16 -20.78
N PHE A 264 -14.74 9.29 -21.49
CA PHE A 264 -14.45 7.94 -21.02
C PHE A 264 -13.19 7.35 -21.65
N PHE A 265 -12.56 6.37 -20.98
CA PHE A 265 -11.53 5.56 -21.61
C PHE A 265 -12.13 4.41 -22.41
N LYS A 266 -11.51 4.19 -23.56
CA LYS A 266 -11.60 2.96 -24.34
C LYS A 266 -10.27 2.24 -24.30
N ILE A 267 -10.23 1.11 -23.60
CA ILE A 267 -9.04 0.30 -23.37
C ILE A 267 -9.14 -0.97 -24.22
N ASN A 268 -8.05 -1.37 -24.88
CA ASN A 268 -7.93 -2.66 -25.58
C ASN A 268 -6.69 -3.40 -25.10
N GLU A 269 -6.87 -4.63 -24.63
CA GLU A 269 -5.84 -5.51 -24.08
C GLU A 269 -5.54 -6.73 -24.98
N THR A 270 -5.93 -6.70 -26.26
CA THR A 270 -5.76 -7.84 -27.20
C THR A 270 -4.31 -8.30 -27.34
N GLU A 271 -3.34 -7.39 -27.18
CA GLU A 271 -1.89 -7.69 -27.23
C GLU A 271 -1.28 -8.01 -25.85
N VAL A 272 -2.03 -7.83 -24.77
CA VAL A 272 -1.58 -8.16 -23.40
C VAL A 272 -1.62 -9.67 -23.20
N GLN A 273 -0.55 -10.21 -22.63
CA GLN A 273 -0.41 -11.65 -22.41
C GLN A 273 -1.21 -12.11 -21.18
N GLU A 274 -1.68 -13.35 -21.24
CA GLU A 274 -2.39 -14.00 -20.13
C GLU A 274 -1.41 -14.75 -19.23
N PHE A 275 -1.56 -14.57 -17.91
CA PHE A 275 -0.86 -15.35 -16.90
C PHE A 275 -1.82 -16.36 -16.24
N PRO A 276 -1.47 -17.66 -16.20
CA PRO A 276 -2.30 -18.67 -15.55
C PRO A 276 -2.00 -18.76 -14.04
N ILE A 277 -3.04 -18.58 -13.23
CA ILE A 277 -3.02 -18.82 -11.78
C ILE A 277 -3.78 -20.13 -11.49
N PRO A 278 -3.10 -21.19 -11.04
CA PRO A 278 -3.74 -22.43 -10.63
C PRO A 278 -4.24 -22.36 -9.17
N TYR A 279 -5.49 -22.76 -8.96
CA TYR A 279 -6.14 -22.88 -7.65
C TYR A 279 -6.47 -24.36 -7.38
N PHE A 280 -6.16 -24.84 -6.18
CA PHE A 280 -6.08 -26.26 -5.81
C PHE A 280 -7.04 -26.65 -4.67
N SER A 281 -7.76 -25.70 -4.08
CA SER A 281 -8.54 -25.92 -2.85
C SER A 281 -9.71 -24.94 -2.69
N GLN A 282 -10.31 -24.49 -3.81
CA GLN A 282 -11.48 -23.59 -3.78
C GLN A 282 -12.71 -24.29 -3.19
N HIS A 283 -12.95 -25.56 -3.58
CA HIS A 283 -14.04 -26.41 -3.09
C HIS A 283 -13.53 -27.81 -2.74
N ASP A 284 -14.15 -28.45 -1.73
CA ASP A 284 -13.73 -29.77 -1.22
C ASP A 284 -13.87 -30.92 -2.25
N ASP A 285 -14.72 -30.74 -3.27
CA ASP A 285 -15.00 -31.72 -4.34
C ASP A 285 -14.13 -31.54 -5.60
N ASP A 286 -13.22 -30.54 -5.64
CA ASP A 286 -12.41 -30.20 -6.82
C ASP A 286 -11.30 -31.25 -7.10
N LEU A 287 -11.64 -32.30 -7.86
CA LEU A 287 -10.70 -33.36 -8.25
C LEU A 287 -9.56 -32.91 -9.18
N TYR A 288 -9.66 -31.72 -9.78
CA TYR A 288 -8.67 -31.14 -10.68
C TYR A 288 -8.56 -29.62 -10.41
N PRO A 289 -7.34 -29.03 -10.41
CA PRO A 289 -7.17 -27.61 -10.16
C PRO A 289 -7.91 -26.72 -11.17
N GLU A 290 -8.54 -25.66 -10.68
CA GLU A 290 -9.02 -24.56 -11.52
C GLU A 290 -7.82 -23.76 -12.04
N VAL A 291 -7.87 -23.25 -13.26
CA VAL A 291 -6.86 -22.31 -13.77
C VAL A 291 -7.56 -21.04 -14.24
N ARG A 292 -7.35 -19.94 -13.52
CA ARG A 292 -7.81 -18.61 -13.90
C ARG A 292 -6.74 -17.94 -14.76
N LEU A 293 -7.15 -17.29 -15.85
CA LEU A 293 -6.26 -16.55 -16.73
C LEU A 293 -6.46 -15.06 -16.47
N ILE A 294 -5.39 -14.35 -16.09
CA ILE A 294 -5.43 -12.89 -15.90
C ILE A 294 -4.60 -12.18 -16.97
N LYS A 295 -5.07 -11.02 -17.43
CA LYS A 295 -4.33 -10.17 -18.38
C LYS A 295 -3.35 -9.31 -17.62
N TYR A 296 -2.06 -9.59 -17.77
CA TYR A 296 -1.01 -8.97 -16.96
C TYR A 296 0.20 -8.62 -17.85
N PRO A 297 0.42 -7.33 -18.17
CA PRO A 297 1.55 -6.90 -18.97
C PRO A 297 2.82 -6.89 -18.13
N LYS A 298 3.65 -7.94 -18.24
CA LYS A 298 4.96 -8.00 -17.57
C LYS A 298 5.95 -7.01 -18.19
N SER A 299 6.94 -6.59 -17.42
CA SER A 299 8.03 -5.73 -17.88
C SER A 299 8.63 -6.18 -19.22
N GLY A 300 8.65 -5.27 -20.20
CA GLY A 300 9.10 -5.49 -21.58
C GLY A 300 8.09 -6.13 -22.54
N SER A 301 6.84 -6.37 -22.11
CA SER A 301 5.74 -6.92 -22.94
C SER A 301 4.66 -5.87 -23.25
N PRO A 302 3.76 -6.07 -24.24
CA PRO A 302 2.79 -5.07 -24.65
C PRO A 302 1.83 -4.67 -23.52
N ASN A 303 1.59 -3.37 -23.37
CA ASN A 303 0.58 -2.81 -22.48
C ASN A 303 -0.76 -2.73 -23.23
N PRO A 304 -1.89 -2.64 -22.51
CA PRO A 304 -3.15 -2.28 -23.14
C PRO A 304 -3.03 -0.91 -23.82
N SER A 305 -3.69 -0.75 -24.96
CA SER A 305 -3.78 0.55 -25.63
C SER A 305 -5.04 1.29 -25.19
N VAL A 306 -4.87 2.47 -24.60
CA VAL A 306 -5.96 3.34 -24.16
C VAL A 306 -6.24 4.44 -25.19
N LYS A 307 -7.49 4.91 -25.23
CA LYS A 307 -7.90 6.15 -25.90
C LYS A 307 -8.87 6.92 -25.02
N LEU A 308 -8.74 8.23 -24.97
CA LEU A 308 -9.76 9.12 -24.41
C LEU A 308 -10.84 9.38 -25.47
N MET A 309 -12.08 9.06 -25.11
CA MET A 309 -13.27 9.26 -25.93
C MET A 309 -14.16 10.34 -25.28
N ILE A 310 -14.93 11.08 -26.09
CA ILE A 310 -15.87 12.10 -25.61
C ILE A 310 -17.22 11.86 -26.30
N TYR A 311 -18.27 11.64 -25.52
CA TYR A 311 -19.66 11.52 -25.99
C TYR A 311 -20.43 12.82 -25.77
N SER A 312 -21.16 13.29 -26.79
CA SER A 312 -22.11 14.41 -26.72
C SER A 312 -23.54 13.86 -26.60
N LEU A 313 -24.24 14.23 -25.52
CA LEU A 313 -25.61 13.75 -25.28
C LEU A 313 -26.63 14.40 -26.22
N GLU A 314 -26.42 15.65 -26.63
CA GLU A 314 -27.30 16.35 -27.58
C GLU A 314 -27.27 15.68 -28.96
N ASN A 315 -26.06 15.40 -29.46
CA ASN A 315 -25.85 14.97 -30.84
C ASN A 315 -25.73 13.44 -30.98
N ASN A 316 -25.67 12.70 -29.87
CA ASN A 316 -25.43 11.26 -29.79
C ASN A 316 -24.21 10.82 -30.62
N LYS A 317 -23.13 11.60 -30.54
CA LYS A 317 -21.85 11.38 -31.24
C LYS A 317 -20.73 11.09 -30.23
N THR A 318 -19.82 10.20 -30.61
CA THR A 318 -18.57 9.94 -29.88
C THR A 318 -17.37 10.38 -30.71
N ALA A 319 -16.53 11.25 -30.15
CA ALA A 319 -15.24 11.67 -30.71
C ALA A 319 -14.06 11.03 -29.96
N ALA A 320 -12.87 10.99 -30.57
CA ALA A 320 -11.66 10.43 -29.98
C ALA A 320 -10.54 11.48 -29.90
N VAL A 321 -9.93 11.64 -28.73
CA VAL A 321 -8.79 12.52 -28.50
C VAL A 321 -7.49 11.74 -28.71
N ALA A 322 -6.56 12.25 -29.52
CA ALA A 322 -5.26 11.62 -29.75
C ALA A 322 -4.26 11.98 -28.64
N ALA A 323 -4.59 11.57 -27.41
CA ALA A 323 -3.79 11.81 -26.22
C ALA A 323 -2.61 10.81 -26.15
N GLY A 324 -1.46 11.19 -26.71
CA GLY A 324 -0.24 10.37 -26.71
C GLY A 324 -0.17 9.37 -27.87
N ASN A 325 0.62 8.32 -27.69
CA ASN A 325 0.78 7.22 -28.66
C ASN A 325 0.30 5.87 -28.06
N LYS A 326 0.34 4.77 -28.83
CA LYS A 326 -0.16 3.45 -28.39
C LYS A 326 0.52 2.90 -27.12
N SER A 327 1.74 3.33 -26.82
CA SER A 327 2.50 2.97 -25.61
C SER A 327 2.51 4.06 -24.53
N SER A 328 1.85 5.19 -24.75
CA SER A 328 1.60 6.20 -23.71
C SER A 328 0.55 5.70 -22.72
N LEU A 329 0.74 6.01 -21.45
CA LEU A 329 -0.31 5.88 -20.44
C LEU A 329 -1.08 7.19 -20.37
N ILE A 330 -2.41 7.16 -20.45
CA ILE A 330 -3.24 8.27 -19.98
C ILE A 330 -3.45 8.06 -18.47
N THR A 331 -3.11 9.07 -17.65
CA THR A 331 -2.94 8.91 -16.19
C THR A 331 -3.86 9.81 -15.34
N GLU A 332 -4.45 10.86 -15.91
CA GLU A 332 -5.45 11.68 -15.22
C GLU A 332 -6.36 12.37 -16.24
N VAL A 333 -7.66 12.46 -15.95
CA VAL A 333 -8.66 13.18 -16.76
C VAL A 333 -9.47 14.10 -15.85
N LEU A 334 -9.61 15.37 -16.24
CA LEU A 334 -10.29 16.40 -15.47
C LEU A 334 -11.04 17.36 -16.40
N TRP A 335 -12.30 17.68 -16.11
CA TRP A 335 -13.00 18.78 -16.77
C TRP A 335 -12.55 20.13 -16.22
N VAL A 336 -12.23 21.07 -17.13
CA VAL A 336 -11.73 22.42 -16.82
C VAL A 336 -12.71 23.42 -17.41
N GLY A 337 -13.76 23.74 -16.65
CA GLY A 337 -14.97 24.36 -17.17
C GLY A 337 -15.90 23.34 -17.83
N ASN A 338 -16.82 23.81 -18.68
CA ASN A 338 -17.92 22.96 -19.18
C ASN A 338 -17.57 22.10 -20.40
N SER A 339 -16.62 22.54 -21.22
CA SER A 339 -16.31 21.92 -22.52
C SER A 339 -14.84 21.51 -22.70
N LYS A 340 -13.90 22.04 -21.91
CA LYS A 340 -12.49 21.64 -21.98
C LYS A 340 -12.19 20.48 -21.04
N ILE A 341 -11.40 19.54 -21.53
CA ILE A 341 -10.87 18.40 -20.76
C ILE A 341 -9.36 18.53 -20.70
N LEU A 342 -8.79 18.47 -19.50
CA LEU A 342 -7.39 18.23 -19.23
C LEU A 342 -7.15 16.72 -19.17
N CYS A 343 -6.10 16.28 -19.86
CA CYS A 343 -5.71 14.89 -19.98
C CYS A 343 -4.20 14.78 -19.77
N LYS A 344 -3.76 14.22 -18.64
CA LYS A 344 -2.35 13.91 -18.39
C LYS A 344 -1.99 12.60 -19.08
N THR A 345 -0.84 12.60 -19.74
CA THR A 345 -0.27 11.43 -20.40
C THR A 345 1.21 11.31 -20.07
N THR A 346 1.70 10.10 -19.87
CA THR A 346 3.13 9.81 -19.84
C THR A 346 3.54 8.99 -21.06
N ASP A 347 4.83 8.95 -21.36
CA ASP A 347 5.40 7.81 -22.07
C ASP A 347 5.39 6.54 -21.19
N ARG A 348 5.84 5.42 -21.76
CA ARG A 348 5.83 4.10 -21.12
C ARG A 348 6.68 4.01 -19.84
N CYS A 349 7.81 4.72 -19.79
CA CYS A 349 8.76 4.70 -18.66
C CYS A 349 8.53 5.85 -17.68
N SER A 350 7.49 6.68 -17.91
CA SER A 350 7.16 7.85 -17.07
C SER A 350 8.26 8.92 -17.02
N ASP A 351 9.04 9.07 -18.09
CA ASP A 351 10.13 10.04 -18.21
C ASP A 351 9.70 11.39 -18.80
N ILE A 352 8.54 11.43 -19.46
CA ILE A 352 7.96 12.62 -20.09
C ILE A 352 6.47 12.67 -19.76
N LEU A 353 6.08 13.64 -18.93
CA LEU A 353 4.69 14.04 -18.74
C LEU A 353 4.29 15.02 -19.86
N SER A 354 3.16 14.78 -20.50
CA SER A 354 2.52 15.70 -21.46
C SER A 354 1.07 15.95 -21.06
N VAL A 355 0.68 17.23 -21.01
CA VAL A 355 -0.70 17.63 -20.65
C VAL A 355 -1.43 18.10 -21.89
N VAL A 356 -2.34 17.26 -22.35
CA VAL A 356 -3.22 17.52 -23.50
C VAL A 356 -4.46 18.25 -23.00
N LEU A 357 -4.86 19.30 -23.71
CA LEU A 357 -6.17 19.93 -23.54
C LEU A 357 -7.02 19.60 -24.75
N ALA A 358 -8.22 19.08 -24.54
CA ALA A 358 -9.20 18.78 -25.58
C ALA A 358 -10.48 19.62 -25.40
N ASN A 359 -11.22 19.85 -26.48
CA ASN A 359 -12.49 20.56 -26.49
C ASN A 359 -13.65 19.66 -26.96
N ALA A 360 -14.63 19.44 -26.10
CA ALA A 360 -15.82 18.65 -26.38
C ALA A 360 -16.80 19.33 -27.34
N GLU A 361 -16.80 20.67 -27.41
CA GLU A 361 -17.65 21.45 -28.34
C GLU A 361 -17.17 21.39 -29.80
N ASP A 362 -15.90 21.05 -30.02
CA ASP A 362 -15.22 21.08 -31.33
C ASP A 362 -14.75 19.66 -31.72
N GLU A 363 -15.68 18.70 -31.63
CA GLU A 363 -15.51 17.26 -31.95
C GLU A 363 -14.22 16.62 -31.39
N GLY A 364 -13.77 17.04 -30.20
CA GLY A 364 -12.58 16.51 -29.54
C GLY A 364 -11.25 17.06 -30.06
N SER A 365 -11.23 18.23 -30.73
CA SER A 365 -10.01 18.94 -31.10
C SER A 365 -9.13 19.22 -29.87
N HIS A 366 -7.81 19.17 -30.04
CA HIS A 366 -6.89 19.13 -28.90
C HIS A 366 -5.49 19.68 -29.21
N GLU A 367 -4.81 20.16 -28.18
CA GLU A 367 -3.43 20.66 -28.21
C GLU A 367 -2.62 20.16 -27.00
N VAL A 368 -1.29 20.07 -27.16
CA VAL A 368 -0.38 19.76 -26.04
C VAL A 368 0.02 21.08 -25.37
N SER A 369 -0.57 21.37 -24.20
CA SER A 369 -0.38 22.63 -23.48
C SER A 369 1.01 22.75 -22.81
N ARG A 370 1.58 21.63 -22.36
CA ARG A 370 2.92 21.55 -21.76
C ARG A 370 3.47 20.12 -21.85
N ILE A 371 4.81 20.03 -21.89
CA ILE A 371 5.60 18.79 -21.86
C ILE A 371 6.71 19.01 -20.85
N GLU A 372 6.91 18.05 -19.93
CA GLU A 372 7.85 18.14 -18.81
C GLU A 372 8.62 16.83 -18.66
N SER A 373 9.96 16.88 -18.63
CA SER A 373 10.79 15.69 -18.42
C SER A 373 11.05 15.44 -16.93
N SER A 374 11.15 14.16 -16.56
CA SER A 374 11.57 13.71 -15.23
C SER A 374 13.05 13.99 -14.94
N GLU A 375 13.89 14.26 -15.95
CA GLU A 375 15.36 14.19 -15.86
C GLU A 375 15.80 12.78 -15.41
N ASP A 376 16.78 12.64 -14.51
CA ASP A 376 17.25 11.34 -13.98
C ASP A 376 16.27 10.77 -12.91
N SER A 377 14.99 10.61 -13.26
CA SER A 377 13.91 10.26 -12.33
C SER A 377 12.72 9.64 -13.08
N TRP A 378 11.51 9.77 -12.55
CA TRP A 378 10.23 9.47 -13.16
C TRP A 378 9.17 10.49 -12.70
N TRP A 379 8.04 10.51 -13.40
CA TRP A 379 6.76 11.07 -12.95
C TRP A 379 5.95 10.03 -12.18
N GLU A 380 5.41 10.42 -11.03
CA GLU A 380 4.43 9.59 -10.32
C GLU A 380 3.03 9.82 -10.87
N ILE A 381 2.24 8.76 -10.93
CA ILE A 381 0.82 8.84 -11.25
C ILE A 381 0.09 9.47 -10.06
N THR A 382 -0.77 10.45 -10.33
CA THR A 382 -1.51 11.21 -9.31
C THR A 382 -2.86 11.66 -9.85
N HIS A 383 -3.87 11.66 -8.98
CA HIS A 383 -5.26 12.06 -9.29
C HIS A 383 -5.66 13.21 -8.37
N LYS A 384 -4.99 14.35 -8.54
CA LYS A 384 -5.01 15.50 -7.61
C LYS A 384 -5.13 16.86 -8.30
N THR A 385 -5.15 16.95 -9.63
CA THR A 385 -5.39 18.22 -10.32
C THR A 385 -6.82 18.69 -10.04
N MET A 386 -6.99 19.99 -9.77
CA MET A 386 -8.30 20.57 -9.40
C MET A 386 -8.62 21.78 -10.28
N HIS A 387 -9.83 21.77 -10.86
CA HIS A 387 -10.37 22.91 -11.62
C HIS A 387 -10.57 24.12 -10.71
N VAL A 388 -10.21 25.30 -11.23
CA VAL A 388 -10.43 26.60 -10.62
C VAL A 388 -11.36 27.39 -11.55
N PRO A 389 -12.65 27.58 -11.19
CA PRO A 389 -13.62 28.23 -12.05
C PRO A 389 -13.37 29.72 -12.24
N LYS A 390 -13.60 30.22 -13.47
CA LYS A 390 -13.69 31.65 -13.78
C LYS A 390 -14.68 32.35 -12.85
N ASP A 391 -14.25 33.48 -12.28
CA ASP A 391 -15.05 34.37 -11.43
C ASP A 391 -14.36 35.74 -11.34
N GLU A 392 -14.78 36.66 -12.21
CA GLU A 392 -14.23 38.01 -12.29
C GLU A 392 -14.43 38.79 -10.97
N SER A 393 -15.47 38.48 -10.19
CA SER A 393 -15.72 39.12 -8.88
C SER A 393 -14.71 38.74 -7.80
N LYS A 394 -13.99 37.63 -8.00
CA LYS A 394 -12.93 37.11 -7.11
C LYS A 394 -11.53 37.25 -7.72
N GLY A 395 -11.40 37.97 -8.83
CA GLY A 395 -10.13 38.16 -9.55
C GLY A 395 -9.68 36.94 -10.36
N ARG A 396 -10.60 36.04 -10.75
CA ARG A 396 -10.31 34.87 -11.59
C ARG A 396 -10.84 35.12 -13.00
N GLU A 397 -10.03 35.77 -13.84
CA GLU A 397 -10.44 36.22 -15.17
C GLU A 397 -10.77 35.06 -16.13
N GLU A 398 -10.13 33.90 -15.99
CA GLU A 398 -10.25 32.75 -16.89
C GLU A 398 -10.21 31.42 -16.14
N ASP A 399 -10.86 30.40 -16.68
CA ASP A 399 -10.81 29.02 -16.15
C ASP A 399 -9.38 28.49 -16.13
N GLY A 400 -9.01 27.91 -14.99
CA GLY A 400 -7.68 27.37 -14.74
C GLY A 400 -7.72 26.09 -13.92
N TYR A 401 -6.56 25.64 -13.47
CA TYR A 401 -6.42 24.50 -12.57
C TYR A 401 -5.19 24.62 -11.68
N ILE A 402 -5.18 23.88 -10.57
CA ILE A 402 -4.04 23.73 -9.67
C ILE A 402 -3.51 22.31 -9.81
N ASP A 403 -2.19 22.17 -9.92
CA ASP A 403 -1.48 20.91 -10.13
C ASP A 403 -0.29 20.78 -9.17
N LEU A 404 0.30 19.59 -9.05
CA LEU A 404 1.55 19.35 -8.32
C LEU A 404 2.73 19.26 -9.28
N ILE A 405 3.61 20.26 -9.23
CA ILE A 405 4.79 20.37 -10.10
C ILE A 405 6.05 20.34 -9.23
N PRO A 406 7.08 19.55 -9.59
CA PRO A 406 8.38 19.60 -8.94
C PRO A 406 9.03 20.98 -9.08
N LEU A 407 9.40 21.59 -7.95
CA LEU A 407 10.20 22.81 -7.87
C LEU A 407 11.40 22.56 -6.96
N ASP A 408 12.61 22.84 -7.44
CA ASP A 408 13.88 22.55 -6.76
C ASP A 408 14.02 21.09 -6.24
N GLY A 409 13.32 20.14 -6.89
CA GLY A 409 13.29 18.73 -6.53
C GLY A 409 12.21 18.34 -5.50
N TYR A 410 11.26 19.21 -5.16
CA TYR A 410 10.17 18.96 -4.21
C TYR A 410 8.80 19.25 -4.84
N ASN A 411 7.80 18.40 -4.60
CA ASN A 411 6.46 18.57 -5.17
C ASN A 411 5.73 19.78 -4.55
N HIS A 412 5.28 20.72 -5.39
CA HIS A 412 4.66 21.97 -4.95
C HIS A 412 3.42 22.34 -5.77
N LEU A 413 2.49 23.06 -5.13
CA LEU A 413 1.28 23.58 -5.77
C LEU A 413 1.64 24.63 -6.83
N ALA A 414 1.12 24.45 -8.03
CA ALA A 414 1.30 25.35 -9.16
C ALA A 414 -0.06 25.67 -9.81
N TYR A 415 -0.36 26.95 -9.98
CA TYR A 415 -1.62 27.43 -10.55
C TYR A 415 -1.45 27.81 -12.02
N PHE A 416 -2.29 27.22 -12.87
CA PHE A 416 -2.33 27.43 -14.32
C PHE A 416 -3.63 28.15 -14.71
N SER A 417 -3.54 29.45 -14.97
CA SER A 417 -4.63 30.24 -15.57
C SER A 417 -4.08 31.26 -16.58
N PRO A 418 -4.69 31.38 -17.78
CA PRO A 418 -5.74 30.51 -18.31
C PRO A 418 -5.23 29.06 -18.51
N SER A 419 -6.13 28.08 -18.59
CA SER A 419 -5.80 26.64 -18.62
C SER A 419 -4.76 26.21 -19.66
N TYR A 420 -4.72 26.84 -20.85
CA TYR A 420 -3.75 26.54 -21.93
C TYR A 420 -2.34 27.12 -21.71
N ARG A 421 -2.09 27.78 -20.57
CA ARG A 421 -0.81 28.40 -20.25
C ARG A 421 0.23 27.34 -19.87
N SER A 422 1.36 27.31 -20.58
CA SER A 422 2.43 26.33 -20.35
C SER A 422 3.31 26.58 -19.11
N LYS A 423 3.25 27.76 -18.48
CA LYS A 423 4.08 28.15 -17.33
C LYS A 423 3.23 28.59 -16.13
N PRO A 424 3.27 27.90 -14.98
CA PRO A 424 2.40 28.20 -13.85
C PRO A 424 2.84 29.43 -13.04
N SER A 425 1.95 29.88 -12.17
CA SER A 425 2.29 30.62 -10.96
C SER A 425 2.43 29.65 -9.79
N PHE A 426 3.65 29.41 -9.30
CA PHE A 426 3.85 28.57 -8.11
C PHE A 426 3.26 29.21 -6.86
N LEU A 427 2.47 28.45 -6.10
CA LEU A 427 1.84 28.88 -4.85
C LEU A 427 2.69 28.52 -3.63
N THR A 428 3.47 27.43 -3.69
CA THR A 428 4.31 26.94 -2.59
C THR A 428 5.75 26.68 -3.05
N ARG A 429 6.71 26.70 -2.11
CA ARG A 429 8.12 26.33 -2.36
C ARG A 429 8.84 25.97 -1.06
N GLY A 430 9.88 25.13 -1.14
CA GLY A 430 10.84 24.88 -0.08
C GLY A 430 11.40 23.44 -0.13
N LYS A 431 12.26 23.10 0.85
CA LYS A 431 12.82 21.74 0.97
C LYS A 431 11.86 20.79 1.72
N TRP A 432 10.65 20.67 1.21
CA TRP A 432 9.55 19.87 1.75
C TRP A 432 8.49 19.64 0.67
N GLU A 433 7.75 18.54 0.73
CA GLU A 433 6.81 18.15 -0.33
C GLU A 433 5.35 18.40 0.11
N VAL A 434 4.53 18.90 -0.81
CA VAL A 434 3.06 18.79 -0.73
C VAL A 434 2.70 17.33 -1.02
N VAL A 435 1.82 16.75 -0.22
CA VAL A 435 1.50 15.30 -0.24
C VAL A 435 0.06 15.03 -0.62
N ASP A 436 -0.87 15.82 -0.11
CA ASP A 436 -2.26 15.81 -0.55
C ASP A 436 -2.66 17.27 -0.82
N GLY A 437 -2.72 17.63 -2.10
CA GLY A 437 -2.76 19.02 -2.51
C GLY A 437 -2.97 19.15 -4.01
N PRO A 438 -3.88 20.04 -4.46
CA PRO A 438 -4.92 20.71 -3.69
C PRO A 438 -5.89 19.72 -3.01
N ALA A 439 -6.02 19.80 -1.68
CA ALA A 439 -6.98 19.00 -0.91
C ALA A 439 -8.38 19.64 -0.87
N GLY A 440 -8.48 20.91 -1.30
CA GLY A 440 -9.74 21.64 -1.48
C GLY A 440 -9.47 23.11 -1.85
N PHE A 441 -10.43 23.74 -2.54
CA PHE A 441 -10.31 25.12 -3.02
C PHE A 441 -11.55 25.94 -2.65
N ASP A 442 -11.38 26.92 -1.76
CA ASP A 442 -12.47 27.82 -1.38
C ASP A 442 -12.65 28.94 -2.40
N GLN A 443 -13.62 28.74 -3.29
CA GLN A 443 -13.99 29.67 -4.35
C GLN A 443 -14.38 31.07 -3.83
N ASP A 444 -14.79 31.20 -2.56
CA ASP A 444 -15.15 32.49 -1.97
C ASP A 444 -13.95 33.38 -1.66
N THR A 445 -12.83 32.77 -1.26
CA THR A 445 -11.65 33.46 -0.71
C THR A 445 -10.44 33.38 -1.64
N ASN A 446 -10.43 32.43 -2.58
CA ASN A 446 -9.26 31.96 -3.33
C ASN A 446 -8.23 31.17 -2.49
N ASP A 447 -8.62 30.60 -1.35
CA ASP A 447 -7.73 29.77 -0.53
C ASP A 447 -7.67 28.32 -1.02
N VAL A 448 -6.45 27.85 -1.29
CA VAL A 448 -6.11 26.45 -1.59
C VAL A 448 -5.63 25.79 -0.31
N TYR A 449 -6.32 24.72 0.12
CA TYR A 449 -5.94 23.91 1.28
C TYR A 449 -5.09 22.70 0.82
N PHE A 450 -4.09 22.33 1.62
CA PHE A 450 -3.19 21.22 1.30
C PHE A 450 -2.49 20.64 2.53
N VAL A 451 -2.16 19.36 2.48
CA VAL A 451 -1.37 18.63 3.47
C VAL A 451 0.08 18.50 2.98
N ALA A 452 1.05 18.84 3.83
CA ALA A 452 2.46 18.85 3.45
C ALA A 452 3.41 18.40 4.57
N THR A 453 4.66 18.09 4.18
CA THR A 453 5.78 17.78 5.09
C THR A 453 6.57 19.00 5.54
N LYS A 454 6.03 20.22 5.37
CA LYS A 454 6.68 21.51 5.70
C LYS A 454 7.28 21.61 7.11
N LYS A 455 6.77 20.83 8.06
CA LYS A 455 7.35 20.70 9.42
C LYS A 455 8.39 19.57 9.52
N SER A 456 8.09 18.38 8.98
CA SER A 456 8.97 17.20 8.97
C SER A 456 8.50 16.19 7.92
N SER A 457 9.43 15.48 7.29
CA SER A 457 9.17 14.38 6.33
C SER A 457 8.38 13.21 6.92
N THR A 458 8.44 13.04 8.25
CA THR A 458 7.75 12.00 9.02
C THR A 458 6.35 12.40 9.51
N GLU A 459 5.94 13.65 9.25
CA GLU A 459 4.71 14.27 9.77
C GLU A 459 3.83 14.78 8.62
N ARG A 460 2.56 15.07 8.89
CA ARG A 460 1.62 15.65 7.92
C ARG A 460 0.76 16.69 8.61
N HIS A 461 0.83 17.92 8.12
CA HIS A 461 0.08 19.05 8.67
C HIS A 461 -0.75 19.72 7.58
N LEU A 462 -1.91 20.26 7.94
CA LEU A 462 -2.79 21.00 7.05
C LEU A 462 -2.37 22.48 7.03
N TYR A 463 -2.28 23.02 5.82
CA TYR A 463 -1.94 24.40 5.51
C TYR A 463 -2.97 24.97 4.51
N ARG A 464 -2.97 26.28 4.35
CA ARG A 464 -3.59 26.96 3.21
C ARG A 464 -2.66 28.01 2.59
N VAL A 465 -2.88 28.33 1.32
CA VAL A 465 -2.25 29.46 0.61
C VAL A 465 -3.27 30.07 -0.35
N ASN A 466 -3.24 31.39 -0.53
CA ASN A 466 -4.18 32.08 -1.41
C ASN A 466 -3.62 32.18 -2.83
N LEU A 467 -4.46 32.00 -3.88
CA LEU A 467 -4.03 32.11 -5.28
C LEU A 467 -3.35 33.45 -5.59
N HIS A 468 -3.82 34.54 -4.97
CA HIS A 468 -3.32 35.89 -5.19
C HIS A 468 -2.17 36.28 -4.25
N LYS A 469 -1.74 35.36 -3.36
CA LYS A 469 -0.65 35.56 -2.40
C LYS A 469 0.29 34.33 -2.38
N PRO A 470 0.96 34.04 -3.50
CA PRO A 470 1.89 32.91 -3.56
C PRO A 470 2.96 33.02 -2.47
N PHE A 471 3.30 31.87 -1.89
CA PHE A 471 4.24 31.69 -0.78
C PHE A 471 3.82 32.27 0.59
N GLU A 472 2.71 32.99 0.72
CA GLU A 472 2.09 33.32 2.02
C GLU A 472 1.32 32.10 2.58
N ILE A 473 2.07 31.06 2.97
CA ILE A 473 1.52 29.82 3.55
C ILE A 473 1.08 30.08 5.00
N ILE A 474 -0.13 29.64 5.34
CA ILE A 474 -0.72 29.74 6.68
C ILE A 474 -0.94 28.32 7.23
N GLU A 475 -0.39 28.04 8.41
CA GLU A 475 -0.69 26.87 9.24
C GLU A 475 -2.19 26.81 9.57
N VAL A 476 -2.86 25.69 9.29
CA VAL A 476 -4.23 25.40 9.74
C VAL A 476 -4.20 24.48 10.96
N THR A 477 -3.36 23.44 10.93
CA THR A 477 -3.04 22.60 12.10
C THR A 477 -1.96 23.21 12.99
N ASP A 478 -1.99 22.89 14.29
CA ASP A 478 -0.95 23.26 15.26
C ASP A 478 0.38 22.56 14.94
N THR A 479 1.33 23.28 14.33
CA THR A 479 2.69 22.77 14.01
C THR A 479 3.67 22.89 15.17
N SER A 480 3.28 23.42 16.34
CA SER A 480 4.15 23.43 17.53
C SER A 480 4.26 22.05 18.19
N LYS A 481 3.30 21.17 17.90
CA LYS A 481 3.22 19.78 18.38
C LYS A 481 3.39 18.79 17.23
N GLU A 482 3.67 17.54 17.56
CA GLU A 482 3.83 16.48 16.55
C GLU A 482 2.49 16.00 16.00
N GLY A 483 2.40 15.86 14.68
CA GLY A 483 1.13 15.63 14.02
C GLY A 483 1.20 14.84 12.73
N LEU A 484 0.30 13.86 12.64
CA LEU A 484 -0.17 13.25 11.41
C LEU A 484 -1.65 13.59 11.24
N PHE A 485 -1.96 14.49 10.31
CA PHE A 485 -3.33 14.94 10.03
C PHE A 485 -3.78 14.55 8.61
N SER A 486 -5.06 14.21 8.48
CA SER A 486 -5.79 14.20 7.21
C SER A 486 -7.07 15.05 7.34
N VAL A 487 -7.65 15.43 6.20
CA VAL A 487 -8.80 16.33 6.13
C VAL A 487 -9.80 15.87 5.07
N SER A 488 -11.08 16.18 5.26
CA SER A 488 -12.12 16.05 4.24
C SER A 488 -13.10 17.22 4.39
N PHE A 489 -13.42 17.91 3.29
CA PHE A 489 -14.17 19.18 3.27
C PHE A 489 -15.62 19.02 2.79
N SER A 490 -16.52 19.84 3.33
CA SER A 490 -17.86 20.04 2.74
C SER A 490 -17.78 20.79 1.40
N SER A 491 -18.81 20.64 0.55
CA SER A 491 -18.76 21.11 -0.84
C SER A 491 -18.59 22.63 -1.03
N GLY A 492 -18.98 23.45 -0.04
CA GLY A 492 -18.77 24.90 -0.04
C GLY A 492 -17.53 25.35 0.73
N MET A 493 -16.63 24.40 1.07
CA MET A 493 -15.37 24.59 1.79
C MET A 493 -15.51 25.27 3.16
N ARG A 494 -16.72 25.31 3.74
CA ARG A 494 -16.94 25.92 5.05
C ARG A 494 -16.56 24.97 6.19
N PHE A 495 -16.90 23.70 6.07
CA PHE A 495 -16.68 22.72 7.13
C PHE A 495 -15.61 21.71 6.73
N ALA A 496 -14.92 21.18 7.72
CA ALA A 496 -13.92 20.13 7.52
C ALA A 496 -13.95 19.10 8.65
N LEU A 497 -13.92 17.83 8.29
CA LEU A 497 -13.55 16.73 9.16
C LEU A 497 -12.02 16.71 9.27
N LEU A 498 -11.47 17.25 10.36
CA LEU A 498 -10.05 17.14 10.66
C LEU A 498 -9.82 15.86 11.47
N SER A 499 -8.99 14.96 10.93
CA SER A 499 -8.62 13.70 11.57
C SER A 499 -7.15 13.76 12.01
N TYR A 500 -6.90 13.63 13.31
CA TYR A 500 -5.56 13.43 13.87
C TYR A 500 -5.30 11.93 14.02
N LEU A 501 -4.24 11.44 13.38
CA LEU A 501 -3.91 10.03 13.19
C LEU A 501 -2.65 9.59 13.95
N GLY A 502 -1.94 10.51 14.61
CA GLY A 502 -0.76 10.20 15.42
C GLY A 502 0.19 11.38 15.64
N PRO A 503 1.26 11.21 16.44
CA PRO A 503 1.65 9.93 17.07
C PRO A 503 0.79 9.52 18.29
N ASP A 504 0.10 10.46 18.95
CA ASP A 504 -0.82 10.15 20.05
C ASP A 504 -2.08 9.41 19.58
N VAL A 505 -2.83 8.84 20.54
CA VAL A 505 -4.14 8.20 20.28
C VAL A 505 -5.06 9.12 19.43
N PRO A 506 -5.55 8.64 18.26
CA PRO A 506 -6.33 9.41 17.30
C PRO A 506 -7.58 10.11 17.84
N TYR A 507 -7.99 11.18 17.16
CA TYR A 507 -9.26 11.86 17.36
C TYR A 507 -9.72 12.56 16.08
N GLN A 508 -11.01 12.75 15.94
CA GLN A 508 -11.64 13.40 14.79
C GLN A 508 -12.61 14.48 15.24
N LYS A 509 -12.65 15.59 14.52
CA LYS A 509 -13.52 16.72 14.88
C LYS A 509 -13.95 17.52 13.66
N ILE A 510 -15.12 18.14 13.77
CA ILE A 510 -15.67 19.02 12.75
C ILE A 510 -15.29 20.46 13.04
N LEU A 511 -14.69 21.13 12.06
CA LEU A 511 -14.32 22.53 12.07
C LEU A 511 -15.32 23.36 11.25
N ASP A 512 -15.63 24.59 11.69
CA ASP A 512 -16.05 25.68 10.81
C ASP A 512 -14.81 26.54 10.49
N LEU A 513 -14.49 26.68 9.20
CA LEU A 513 -13.33 27.41 8.70
C LEU A 513 -13.63 28.88 8.36
N LYS A 514 -14.91 29.23 8.16
CA LYS A 514 -15.34 30.60 7.76
C LYS A 514 -15.81 31.45 8.96
N THR A 515 -15.88 30.89 10.18
CA THR A 515 -16.23 31.65 11.40
C THR A 515 -15.11 32.57 11.90
N THR A 516 -15.49 33.74 12.42
CA THR A 516 -14.58 34.74 13.01
C THR A 516 -14.25 34.49 14.49
N SER A 517 -14.90 33.51 15.13
CA SER A 517 -14.66 33.16 16.53
C SER A 517 -13.47 32.21 16.65
N SER A 518 -12.41 32.62 17.36
CA SER A 518 -11.27 31.74 17.66
C SER A 518 -11.69 30.52 18.50
N ASP A 519 -11.02 29.39 18.29
CA ASP A 519 -11.24 28.20 19.13
C ASP A 519 -10.83 28.47 20.59
N ILE A 520 -11.62 27.96 21.54
CA ILE A 520 -11.33 28.01 22.98
C ILE A 520 -10.46 26.80 23.37
N GLN A 521 -10.41 25.75 22.54
CA GLN A 521 -9.64 24.53 22.76
C GLN A 521 -8.67 24.27 21.60
N THR A 522 -7.45 24.81 21.70
CA THR A 522 -6.36 24.69 20.71
C THR A 522 -5.72 23.29 20.64
N ARG A 523 -6.55 22.25 20.53
CA ARG A 523 -6.12 20.86 20.30
C ARG A 523 -6.10 20.56 18.80
N GLY A 524 -4.94 20.78 18.19
CA GLY A 524 -4.60 20.31 16.85
C GLY A 524 -4.83 21.29 15.69
N ASN A 525 -5.59 22.36 15.88
CA ASN A 525 -5.75 23.44 14.89
C ASN A 525 -5.51 24.83 15.50
N VAL A 526 -5.14 25.76 14.62
CA VAL A 526 -4.94 27.20 14.90
C VAL A 526 -5.79 28.10 14.01
N VAL A 527 -6.36 27.56 12.92
CA VAL A 527 -7.38 28.22 12.07
C VAL A 527 -8.68 27.41 12.12
N GLY A 528 -9.81 28.12 12.05
CA GLY A 528 -11.15 27.55 12.22
C GLY A 528 -11.49 27.23 13.68
N LYS A 529 -12.77 26.92 13.93
CA LYS A 529 -13.32 26.61 15.25
C LYS A 529 -13.83 25.18 15.29
N THR A 530 -13.42 24.41 16.29
CA THR A 530 -14.05 23.13 16.63
C THR A 530 -15.51 23.35 16.99
N LEU A 531 -16.43 22.73 16.24
CA LEU A 531 -17.84 22.69 16.60
C LEU A 531 -18.09 21.56 17.60
N TYR A 532 -17.65 20.35 17.25
CA TYR A 532 -17.73 19.15 18.07
C TYR A 532 -16.68 18.13 17.64
N TYR A 533 -16.40 17.17 18.52
CA TYR A 533 -15.61 15.98 18.17
C TYR A 533 -16.55 14.91 17.64
N LEU A 534 -16.17 14.29 16.52
CA LEU A 534 -16.86 13.13 15.97
C LEU A 534 -16.39 11.85 16.68
N GLU A 535 -15.09 11.77 17.01
CA GLU A 535 -14.51 10.72 17.84
C GLU A 535 -13.33 11.27 18.68
N LYS A 536 -13.18 10.78 19.91
CA LYS A 536 -12.10 11.14 20.86
C LYS A 536 -11.22 9.96 21.26
N ASN A 537 -11.66 8.73 20.99
CA ASN A 537 -11.06 7.46 21.38
C ASN A 537 -10.86 7.30 22.90
N GLU A 538 -11.77 7.83 23.73
CA GLU A 538 -11.66 7.76 25.21
C GLU A 538 -11.64 6.31 25.73
N ALA A 539 -12.39 5.40 25.10
CA ALA A 539 -12.36 3.97 25.43
C ALA A 539 -10.96 3.36 25.21
N LEU A 540 -10.31 3.70 24.08
CA LEU A 540 -8.94 3.30 23.77
C LEU A 540 -7.93 3.95 24.72
N ARG A 541 -8.07 5.24 25.04
CA ARG A 541 -7.21 5.94 26.04
C ARG A 541 -7.29 5.29 27.42
N ASN A 542 -8.48 4.91 27.86
CA ASN A 542 -8.67 4.23 29.15
C ASN A 542 -8.11 2.80 29.14
N ARG A 543 -8.22 2.09 28.01
CA ARG A 543 -7.68 0.74 27.83
C ARG A 543 -6.16 0.71 27.78
N LEU A 544 -5.52 1.63 27.06
CA LEU A 544 -4.06 1.71 26.94
C LEU A 544 -3.34 1.89 28.28
N ARG A 545 -3.97 2.54 29.27
CA ARG A 545 -3.44 2.66 30.65
C ARG A 545 -3.25 1.33 31.38
N GLN A 546 -3.75 0.22 30.83
CA GLN A 546 -3.60 -1.13 31.40
C GLN A 546 -2.41 -1.91 30.78
N TYR A 547 -1.79 -1.38 29.73
CA TYR A 547 -0.77 -2.07 28.93
C TYR A 547 0.53 -1.26 28.85
N ALA A 548 1.66 -1.93 29.02
CA ALA A 548 2.97 -1.38 28.69
C ALA A 548 3.18 -1.52 27.18
N VAL A 549 2.57 -0.64 26.39
CA VAL A 549 2.76 -0.60 24.94
C VAL A 549 4.15 -0.05 24.62
N PRO A 550 5.03 -0.80 23.92
CA PRO A 550 6.33 -0.29 23.50
C PRO A 550 6.21 0.93 22.55
N GLU A 551 6.84 2.04 22.92
CA GLU A 551 6.78 3.31 22.19
C GLU A 551 7.74 3.36 20.99
N LYS A 552 7.40 4.18 19.98
CA LYS A 552 8.26 4.47 18.82
C LYS A 552 9.14 5.70 19.10
N SER A 553 10.46 5.52 19.15
CA SER A 553 11.42 6.64 19.22
C SER A 553 11.89 7.00 17.81
N PHE A 554 11.42 8.14 17.27
CA PHE A 554 11.74 8.62 15.93
C PHE A 554 13.04 9.44 15.90
N ARG A 555 13.90 9.21 14.91
CA ARG A 555 15.15 9.97 14.69
C ARG A 555 15.70 9.80 13.28
N GLU A 556 16.54 10.73 12.84
CA GLU A 556 17.40 10.48 11.69
C GLU A 556 18.66 9.69 12.09
N LEU A 557 19.14 8.80 11.22
CA LEU A 557 20.42 8.11 11.35
C LEU A 557 21.38 8.65 10.30
N ASN A 558 22.63 8.92 10.69
CA ASN A 558 23.73 9.14 9.76
C ASN A 558 24.34 7.78 9.40
N LEU A 559 24.18 7.32 8.16
CA LEU A 559 24.67 6.01 7.68
C LEU A 559 26.13 6.02 7.19
N GLY A 560 26.87 7.09 7.49
CA GLY A 560 28.18 7.37 6.92
C GLY A 560 28.07 8.28 5.69
N LYS A 561 29.01 8.11 4.75
CA LYS A 561 29.14 8.99 3.59
C LYS A 561 28.78 8.31 2.28
N ASP A 562 28.26 9.09 1.34
CA ASP A 562 28.02 8.68 -0.04
C ASP A 562 29.32 8.69 -0.87
N GLU A 563 29.20 8.34 -2.15
CA GLU A 563 30.32 8.26 -3.09
C GLU A 563 30.93 9.66 -3.42
N ASN A 564 30.24 10.74 -3.04
CA ASN A 564 30.71 12.13 -3.13
C ASN A 564 31.25 12.68 -1.79
N GLY A 565 31.24 11.89 -0.72
CA GLY A 565 31.68 12.30 0.62
C GLY A 565 30.64 13.09 1.44
N GLN A 566 29.39 13.18 0.98
CA GLN A 566 28.27 13.80 1.69
C GLN A 566 27.67 12.83 2.72
N ASP A 567 27.16 13.34 3.84
CA ASP A 567 26.57 12.51 4.89
C ASP A 567 25.18 11.99 4.49
N ILE A 568 24.92 10.70 4.70
CA ILE A 568 23.65 10.05 4.37
C ILE A 568 22.73 10.08 5.60
N TYR A 569 21.78 11.01 5.65
CA TYR A 569 20.76 11.08 6.70
C TYR A 569 19.44 10.41 6.26
N VAL A 570 19.08 9.31 6.93
CA VAL A 570 17.86 8.52 6.67
C VAL A 570 16.87 8.66 7.82
N ASN A 571 15.57 8.55 7.55
CA ASN A 571 14.56 8.54 8.61
C ASN A 571 14.54 7.15 9.29
N SER A 572 14.37 7.10 10.61
CA SER A 572 14.18 5.85 11.36
C SER A 572 13.20 5.98 12.53
N PHE A 573 12.70 4.83 13.00
CA PHE A 573 12.30 4.69 14.40
C PHE A 573 12.86 3.41 15.01
N GLU A 574 13.12 3.43 16.32
CA GLU A 574 13.32 2.21 17.11
C GLU A 574 12.14 2.00 18.07
N ILE A 575 11.87 0.75 18.41
CA ILE A 575 11.02 0.35 19.52
C ILE A 575 11.90 -0.53 20.43
N LEU A 576 12.07 -0.10 21.68
CA LEU A 576 12.79 -0.88 22.69
C LEU A 576 11.85 -1.91 23.33
N PRO A 577 12.36 -3.07 23.77
CA PRO A 577 11.53 -4.04 24.49
C PRO A 577 11.05 -3.47 25.84
N ASN A 578 9.99 -4.07 26.39
CA ASN A 578 9.55 -3.72 27.73
C ASN A 578 10.62 -4.07 28.78
N ASP A 579 10.76 -3.26 29.82
CA ASP A 579 11.74 -3.45 30.90
C ASP A 579 13.22 -3.34 30.45
N PHE A 580 13.50 -2.67 29.32
CA PHE A 580 14.83 -2.53 28.71
C PHE A 580 15.89 -1.92 29.65
N ASP A 581 17.04 -2.61 29.78
CA ASP A 581 18.22 -2.22 30.55
C ASP A 581 19.46 -2.09 29.64
N PRO A 582 19.93 -0.87 29.34
CA PRO A 582 21.09 -0.64 28.47
C PRO A 582 22.43 -1.05 29.10
N THR A 583 22.47 -1.45 30.37
CA THR A 583 23.71 -1.90 31.05
C THR A 583 24.04 -3.37 30.77
N LEU A 584 23.05 -4.15 30.31
CA LEU A 584 23.25 -5.52 29.86
C LEU A 584 24.18 -5.57 28.65
N ARG A 585 24.88 -6.69 28.46
CA ARG A 585 25.93 -6.84 27.44
C ARG A 585 25.61 -7.99 26.51
N ASN A 586 25.68 -7.73 25.21
CA ASN A 586 25.44 -8.71 24.14
C ASN A 586 24.14 -9.51 24.38
N HIS A 587 23.02 -8.81 24.62
CA HIS A 587 21.81 -9.41 25.15
C HIS A 587 20.62 -9.34 24.19
N TYR A 588 20.31 -8.14 23.69
CA TYR A 588 19.10 -7.90 22.92
C TYR A 588 19.30 -8.30 21.45
N PRO A 589 18.45 -9.18 20.89
CA PRO A 589 18.36 -9.35 19.44
C PRO A 589 17.78 -8.08 18.79
N VAL A 590 18.02 -7.92 17.49
CA VAL A 590 17.52 -6.78 16.71
C VAL A 590 16.71 -7.26 15.52
N PHE A 591 15.45 -6.84 15.45
CA PHE A 591 14.52 -7.18 14.38
C PHE A 591 14.32 -5.95 13.49
N PHE A 592 14.92 -5.94 12.30
CA PHE A 592 14.64 -4.94 11.29
C PHE A 592 13.36 -5.29 10.54
N TYR A 593 12.48 -4.32 10.34
CA TYR A 593 11.40 -4.39 9.36
C TYR A 593 11.63 -3.33 8.29
N ALA A 594 11.62 -3.75 7.02
CA ALA A 594 11.84 -2.87 5.88
C ALA A 594 10.80 -3.13 4.78
N TYR A 595 10.37 -2.04 4.13
CA TYR A 595 9.69 -2.09 2.84
C TYR A 595 10.61 -1.52 1.76
N GLY A 596 10.89 -0.22 1.80
CA GLY A 596 11.97 0.41 1.02
C GLY A 596 11.72 0.52 -0.50
N GLY A 597 10.52 0.22 -0.98
CA GLY A 597 10.16 0.45 -2.38
C GLY A 597 10.20 1.94 -2.76
N PRO A 598 10.46 2.27 -4.05
CA PRO A 598 10.39 3.63 -4.57
C PRO A 598 9.20 4.43 -4.04
N ASN A 599 9.45 5.67 -3.61
CA ASN A 599 8.47 6.64 -3.10
C ASN A 599 7.65 6.23 -1.85
N SER A 600 7.77 4.99 -1.36
CA SER A 600 7.11 4.52 -0.14
C SER A 600 7.59 5.23 1.13
N GLN A 601 6.91 5.04 2.26
CA GLN A 601 7.35 5.52 3.58
C GLN A 601 6.83 4.58 4.67
N GLN A 602 7.69 4.16 5.60
CA GLN A 602 7.33 3.40 6.81
C GLN A 602 7.57 4.21 8.10
N VAL A 603 8.51 5.15 8.08
CA VAL A 603 8.86 6.03 9.21
C VAL A 603 7.96 7.25 9.20
N ILE A 604 6.72 7.03 9.61
CA ILE A 604 5.67 8.04 9.72
C ILE A 604 5.11 8.08 11.14
N LYS A 605 4.80 9.27 11.66
CA LYS A 605 4.28 9.47 13.04
C LYS A 605 2.80 9.11 13.18
N ALA A 606 2.40 7.96 12.63
CA ALA A 606 1.09 7.35 12.82
C ALA A 606 1.02 6.61 14.15
N PHE A 607 -0.12 6.73 14.85
CA PHE A 607 -0.46 5.85 15.96
C PHE A 607 -0.75 4.45 15.43
N SER A 608 0.00 3.45 15.89
CA SER A 608 -0.27 2.04 15.59
C SER A 608 0.34 1.13 16.64
N VAL A 609 -0.43 0.13 17.08
CA VAL A 609 0.03 -0.96 17.94
C VAL A 609 -0.24 -2.27 17.22
N GLY A 610 0.81 -2.92 16.72
CA GLY A 610 0.71 -4.09 15.84
C GLY A 610 1.91 -5.02 15.98
N PHE A 611 2.27 -5.70 14.88
CA PHE A 611 3.30 -6.73 14.88
C PHE A 611 4.64 -6.27 15.48
N ASN A 612 5.09 -5.05 15.17
CA ASN A 612 6.35 -4.51 15.70
C ASN A 612 6.35 -4.38 17.24
N GLN A 613 5.22 -3.98 17.86
CA GLN A 613 5.09 -3.99 19.32
C GLN A 613 4.97 -5.41 19.89
N VAL A 614 4.33 -6.35 19.19
CA VAL A 614 4.30 -7.77 19.61
C VAL A 614 5.71 -8.36 19.60
N VAL A 615 6.52 -8.08 18.57
CA VAL A 615 7.92 -8.51 18.49
C VAL A 615 8.74 -7.94 19.65
N ALA A 616 8.68 -6.63 19.89
CA ALA A 616 9.41 -6.00 21.00
C ALA A 616 8.97 -6.53 22.38
N SER A 617 7.67 -6.78 22.56
CA SER A 617 7.10 -7.20 23.84
C SER A 617 7.26 -8.71 24.13
N GLN A 618 7.24 -9.57 23.11
CA GLN A 618 7.27 -11.05 23.25
C GLN A 618 8.58 -11.73 22.85
N LEU A 619 9.48 -11.08 22.10
CA LEU A 619 10.81 -11.62 21.77
C LEU A 619 11.94 -10.94 22.54
N ASP A 620 11.61 -9.96 23.40
CA ASP A 620 12.58 -9.14 24.13
C ASP A 620 13.60 -8.50 23.17
N ALA A 621 13.10 -7.98 22.05
CA ALA A 621 13.88 -7.56 20.89
C ALA A 621 13.79 -6.05 20.65
N ILE A 622 14.88 -5.45 20.19
CA ILE A 622 14.85 -4.08 19.66
C ILE A 622 14.31 -4.15 18.23
N VAL A 623 13.19 -3.47 17.95
CA VAL A 623 12.66 -3.38 16.59
C VAL A 623 13.13 -2.09 15.94
N VAL A 624 13.56 -2.18 14.69
CA VAL A 624 14.12 -1.05 13.93
C VAL A 624 13.42 -0.95 12.57
N VAL A 625 13.06 0.27 12.18
CA VAL A 625 12.52 0.58 10.85
C VAL A 625 13.28 1.76 10.27
N VAL A 626 13.70 1.65 9.01
CA VAL A 626 14.55 2.65 8.32
C VAL A 626 14.03 2.90 6.92
N ASP A 627 13.70 4.15 6.63
CA ASP A 627 13.39 4.67 5.30
C ASP A 627 14.70 5.18 4.66
N GLY A 628 15.39 4.28 3.96
CA GLY A 628 16.63 4.54 3.23
C GLY A 628 16.39 5.22 1.87
N ARG A 629 17.47 5.56 1.18
CA ARG A 629 17.40 6.20 -0.15
C ARG A 629 16.56 5.35 -1.11
N GLY A 630 15.68 6.00 -1.87
CA GLY A 630 14.57 5.36 -2.58
C GLY A 630 13.18 5.72 -2.05
N THR A 631 13.02 5.89 -0.73
CA THR A 631 11.73 6.27 -0.13
C THR A 631 11.33 7.72 -0.41
N GLY A 632 10.04 8.03 -0.30
CA GLY A 632 9.49 9.36 -0.58
C GLY A 632 9.75 10.42 0.50
N PHE A 633 9.23 11.62 0.25
CA PHE A 633 9.10 12.73 1.22
C PHE A 633 10.41 13.36 1.75
N LYS A 634 11.57 13.02 1.18
CA LYS A 634 12.86 13.71 1.38
C LYS A 634 13.39 14.39 0.09
N GLY A 635 12.54 14.54 -0.93
CA GLY A 635 12.85 15.19 -2.22
C GLY A 635 13.46 14.24 -3.28
N LYS A 636 13.38 14.67 -4.55
CA LYS A 636 13.82 13.95 -5.75
C LYS A 636 15.19 13.32 -5.60
N GLN A 637 16.20 14.06 -5.15
CA GLN A 637 17.58 13.56 -5.00
C GLN A 637 17.72 12.40 -3.99
N PHE A 638 16.82 12.26 -3.01
CA PHE A 638 16.82 11.14 -2.08
C PHE A 638 16.05 9.94 -2.63
N ARG A 639 14.97 10.20 -3.38
CA ARG A 639 14.08 9.20 -3.97
C ARG A 639 14.68 8.55 -5.22
N SER A 640 15.25 9.32 -6.15
CA SER A 640 15.57 8.85 -7.50
C SER A 640 16.85 8.03 -7.62
N LEU A 641 17.66 7.91 -6.56
CA LEU A 641 18.93 7.15 -6.55
C LEU A 641 18.79 5.63 -6.80
N VAL A 642 17.56 5.11 -6.77
CA VAL A 642 17.22 3.72 -7.07
C VAL A 642 16.88 3.47 -8.54
N ARG A 643 16.70 4.54 -9.34
CA ARG A 643 16.36 4.47 -10.77
C ARG A 643 17.37 3.57 -11.48
N ASP A 644 16.86 2.63 -12.28
CA ASP A 644 17.61 1.65 -13.08
C ASP A 644 18.47 0.65 -12.28
N ASN A 645 18.41 0.71 -10.94
CA ASN A 645 19.34 0.03 -10.05
C ASN A 645 18.68 -0.37 -8.71
N LEU A 646 17.38 -0.74 -8.76
CA LEU A 646 16.62 -1.20 -7.59
C LEU A 646 17.37 -2.29 -6.82
N GLY A 647 17.28 -2.28 -5.49
CA GLY A 647 17.93 -3.24 -4.58
C GLY A 647 19.44 -3.03 -4.38
N ASP A 648 20.03 -1.94 -4.90
CA ASP A 648 21.43 -1.61 -4.63
C ASP A 648 21.60 -0.69 -3.43
N VAL A 649 21.17 0.57 -3.53
CA VAL A 649 21.43 1.59 -2.49
C VAL A 649 20.58 1.35 -1.24
N GLU A 650 19.36 0.85 -1.40
CA GLU A 650 18.45 0.54 -0.29
C GLU A 650 19.04 -0.57 0.58
N ALA A 651 19.61 -1.60 -0.04
CA ALA A 651 20.29 -2.69 0.65
C ALA A 651 21.57 -2.24 1.34
N ARG A 652 22.33 -1.29 0.77
CA ARG A 652 23.47 -0.67 1.46
C ARG A 652 23.01 0.09 2.70
N ASP A 653 21.89 0.81 2.61
CA ASP A 653 21.37 1.64 3.70
C ASP A 653 20.85 0.78 4.87
N GLN A 654 20.17 -0.34 4.60
CA GLN A 654 19.78 -1.30 5.66
C GLN A 654 21.01 -1.93 6.35
N ILE A 655 22.06 -2.27 5.60
CA ILE A 655 23.32 -2.83 6.16
C ILE A 655 24.03 -1.80 7.03
N SER A 656 24.20 -0.56 6.55
CA SER A 656 24.81 0.51 7.35
C SER A 656 24.00 0.79 8.61
N ALA A 657 22.67 0.79 8.54
CA ALA A 657 21.83 0.92 9.73
C ALA A 657 22.05 -0.23 10.71
N ALA A 658 22.04 -1.49 10.25
CA ALA A 658 22.27 -2.65 11.11
C ALA A 658 23.64 -2.62 11.80
N ARG A 659 24.69 -2.13 11.14
CA ARG A 659 26.03 -1.94 11.74
C ARG A 659 26.00 -0.98 12.92
N LEU A 660 25.32 0.16 12.80
CA LEU A 660 25.14 1.14 13.89
C LEU A 660 24.38 0.58 15.11
N TYR A 661 23.56 -0.46 14.94
CA TYR A 661 22.95 -1.18 16.07
C TYR A 661 23.88 -2.29 16.60
N SER A 662 24.63 -2.98 15.75
CA SER A 662 25.61 -4.00 16.16
C SER A 662 26.75 -3.46 17.04
N GLU A 663 27.08 -2.17 16.92
CA GLU A 663 28.06 -1.47 17.76
C GLU A 663 27.54 -1.11 19.16
N LYS A 664 26.21 -1.19 19.41
CA LYS A 664 25.61 -0.88 20.71
C LYS A 664 25.94 -2.00 21.71
N SER A 665 26.54 -1.65 22.84
CA SER A 665 27.09 -2.60 23.83
C SER A 665 26.12 -3.64 24.40
N PHE A 666 24.81 -3.39 24.29
CA PHE A 666 23.71 -4.25 24.75
C PHE A 666 23.09 -5.13 23.65
N VAL A 667 23.41 -4.91 22.37
CA VAL A 667 22.94 -5.72 21.23
C VAL A 667 23.79 -6.98 21.10
N ASP A 668 23.13 -8.11 20.81
CA ASP A 668 23.80 -9.33 20.34
C ASP A 668 23.95 -9.28 18.80
N SER A 669 25.17 -9.05 18.31
CA SER A 669 25.47 -8.96 16.88
C SER A 669 25.21 -10.25 16.12
N GLU A 670 25.14 -11.40 16.80
CA GLU A 670 24.81 -12.69 16.18
C GLU A 670 23.29 -12.95 16.12
N LYS A 671 22.46 -11.97 16.51
CA LYS A 671 21.00 -12.05 16.53
C LYS A 671 20.31 -10.85 15.86
N ILE A 672 20.87 -10.37 14.75
CA ILE A 672 20.24 -9.36 13.90
C ILE A 672 19.49 -10.04 12.75
N SER A 673 18.19 -9.75 12.60
CA SER A 673 17.32 -10.25 11.55
C SER A 673 16.66 -9.14 10.72
N LEU A 674 16.28 -9.45 9.48
CA LEU A 674 15.54 -8.56 8.58
C LEU A 674 14.23 -9.20 8.11
N PHE A 675 13.14 -8.44 8.09
CA PHE A 675 11.82 -8.88 7.60
C PHE A 675 11.23 -7.87 6.60
N GLY A 676 10.58 -8.38 5.56
CA GLY A 676 9.70 -7.59 4.70
C GLY A 676 8.77 -8.43 3.81
N TRP A 677 7.78 -7.74 3.23
CA TRP A 677 6.74 -8.30 2.35
C TRP A 677 6.77 -7.58 0.99
N SER A 678 6.50 -8.26 -0.13
CA SER A 678 6.49 -7.67 -1.48
C SER A 678 7.84 -7.04 -1.84
N TYR A 679 7.92 -5.72 -2.12
CA TYR A 679 9.21 -5.03 -2.25
C TYR A 679 10.09 -5.19 -1.00
N GLY A 680 9.51 -5.21 0.20
CA GLY A 680 10.26 -5.52 1.44
C GLY A 680 10.81 -6.95 1.45
N GLY A 681 10.11 -7.90 0.83
CA GLY A 681 10.57 -9.27 0.66
C GLY A 681 11.75 -9.35 -0.32
N TYR A 682 11.65 -8.65 -1.45
CA TYR A 682 12.73 -8.44 -2.41
C TYR A 682 13.96 -7.81 -1.74
N LEU A 683 13.77 -6.67 -1.05
CA LEU A 683 14.82 -5.95 -0.34
C LEU A 683 15.46 -6.81 0.75
N THR A 684 14.69 -7.66 1.43
CA THR A 684 15.25 -8.64 2.39
C THR A 684 16.22 -9.59 1.69
N LEU A 685 15.85 -10.19 0.56
CA LEU A 685 16.73 -11.08 -0.20
C LEU A 685 17.95 -10.33 -0.75
N LYS A 686 17.78 -9.16 -1.36
CA LYS A 686 18.91 -8.34 -1.88
C LYS A 686 19.86 -7.85 -0.78
N THR A 687 19.34 -7.62 0.44
CA THR A 687 20.16 -7.24 1.59
C THR A 687 20.99 -8.41 2.10
N LEU A 688 20.39 -9.60 2.26
CA LEU A 688 21.12 -10.82 2.65
C LEU A 688 22.15 -11.22 1.57
N GLU A 689 21.80 -11.13 0.29
CA GLU A 689 22.70 -11.38 -0.86
C GLU A 689 23.93 -10.47 -0.85
N LYS A 690 23.76 -9.19 -0.51
CA LYS A 690 24.84 -8.20 -0.44
C LYS A 690 25.67 -8.29 0.84
N ASP A 691 25.04 -8.58 1.97
CA ASP A 691 25.69 -8.64 3.28
C ASP A 691 26.42 -9.97 3.52
N ALA A 692 25.96 -11.06 2.91
CA ALA A 692 26.55 -12.41 3.02
C ALA A 692 26.79 -12.84 4.48
N GLY A 693 25.81 -12.64 5.35
CA GLY A 693 25.85 -13.06 6.76
C GLY A 693 26.75 -12.25 7.69
N GLN A 694 27.40 -11.18 7.21
CA GLN A 694 28.30 -10.35 8.02
C GLN A 694 27.57 -9.65 9.16
N THR A 695 26.52 -8.90 8.82
CA THR A 695 25.70 -8.07 9.72
C THR A 695 24.34 -8.72 10.00
N PHE A 696 23.62 -9.14 8.94
CA PHE A 696 22.31 -9.78 9.03
C PHE A 696 22.46 -11.30 9.03
N LYS A 697 22.30 -11.89 10.21
CA LYS A 697 22.41 -13.35 10.38
C LYS A 697 21.18 -14.09 9.88
N TYR A 698 20.01 -13.43 9.92
CA TYR A 698 18.73 -14.03 9.60
C TYR A 698 17.87 -13.13 8.72
N GLY A 699 16.96 -13.70 7.94
CA GLY A 699 15.89 -12.90 7.33
C GLY A 699 14.62 -13.66 6.96
N MET A 700 13.54 -12.92 6.76
CA MET A 700 12.19 -13.40 6.50
C MET A 700 11.59 -12.63 5.32
N SER A 701 11.32 -13.32 4.22
CA SER A 701 10.88 -12.75 2.96
C SER A 701 9.51 -13.30 2.58
N VAL A 702 8.50 -12.42 2.51
CA VAL A 702 7.10 -12.78 2.22
C VAL A 702 6.66 -12.20 0.87
N ALA A 703 6.06 -13.03 0.01
CA ALA A 703 5.65 -12.71 -1.36
C ALA A 703 6.66 -11.84 -2.13
N PRO A 704 7.97 -12.21 -2.19
CA PRO A 704 8.99 -11.34 -2.76
C PRO A 704 8.95 -11.30 -4.29
N VAL A 705 9.14 -10.10 -4.85
CA VAL A 705 9.69 -10.00 -6.21
C VAL A 705 11.11 -10.55 -6.18
N THR A 706 11.52 -11.31 -7.19
CA THR A 706 12.88 -11.88 -7.27
C THR A 706 13.60 -11.52 -8.56
N ASP A 707 12.85 -11.21 -9.62
CA ASP A 707 13.34 -10.76 -10.91
C ASP A 707 12.32 -9.77 -11.50
N TRP A 708 12.72 -8.52 -11.71
CA TRP A 708 11.84 -7.44 -12.17
C TRP A 708 11.19 -7.71 -13.54
N ARG A 709 11.70 -8.66 -14.32
CA ARG A 709 11.06 -9.14 -15.57
C ARG A 709 9.79 -9.98 -15.33
N LEU A 710 9.44 -10.27 -14.08
CA LEU A 710 8.29 -11.09 -13.68
C LEU A 710 7.11 -10.27 -13.13
N TYR A 711 7.37 -9.01 -12.80
CA TYR A 711 6.40 -8.05 -12.26
C TYR A 711 5.84 -7.18 -13.39
N ASP A 712 4.83 -6.37 -13.10
CA ASP A 712 4.10 -5.61 -14.13
C ASP A 712 4.98 -4.51 -14.75
N SER A 713 4.61 -4.12 -15.97
CA SER A 713 5.29 -3.11 -16.78
C SER A 713 5.17 -1.69 -16.22
N VAL A 714 4.03 -1.32 -15.63
CA VAL A 714 3.69 0.07 -15.26
C VAL A 714 4.42 0.48 -13.99
N TYR A 715 4.46 -0.38 -12.98
CA TYR A 715 5.33 -0.23 -11.82
C TYR A 715 6.81 -0.32 -12.24
N THR A 716 7.18 -1.41 -12.91
CA THR A 716 8.61 -1.74 -13.05
C THR A 716 9.33 -0.76 -13.96
N GLU A 717 8.77 -0.41 -15.12
CA GLU A 717 9.50 0.38 -16.13
C GLU A 717 9.58 1.86 -15.74
N ARG A 718 8.65 2.35 -14.90
CA ARG A 718 8.72 3.65 -14.19
C ARG A 718 10.00 3.79 -13.34
N TYR A 719 10.51 2.69 -12.79
CA TYR A 719 11.71 2.71 -11.93
C TYR A 719 12.95 2.03 -12.55
N MET A 720 12.81 1.28 -13.65
CA MET A 720 13.88 0.48 -14.26
C MET A 720 14.07 0.67 -15.78
N HIS A 721 13.25 1.49 -16.45
CA HIS A 721 13.07 1.49 -17.92
C HIS A 721 12.64 0.09 -18.44
N THR A 722 12.54 -0.06 -19.76
CA THR A 722 12.32 -1.38 -20.38
C THR A 722 13.53 -2.31 -20.13
N PRO A 723 13.35 -3.64 -20.06
CA PRO A 723 14.46 -4.59 -19.96
C PRO A 723 15.28 -4.71 -21.26
N GLN A 724 14.79 -4.15 -22.37
CA GLN A 724 15.53 -3.97 -23.62
C GLN A 724 16.54 -2.83 -23.50
N ASP A 725 16.16 -1.70 -22.90
CA ASP A 725 17.00 -0.52 -22.74
C ASP A 725 17.97 -0.63 -21.55
N ASN A 726 17.50 -1.16 -20.41
CA ASN A 726 18.28 -1.31 -19.18
C ASN A 726 18.63 -2.78 -18.83
N MET A 727 19.06 -3.57 -19.83
CA MET A 727 19.40 -4.98 -19.61
C MET A 727 20.45 -5.21 -18.50
N ALA A 728 21.33 -4.25 -18.26
CA ALA A 728 22.33 -4.29 -17.19
C ALA A 728 21.69 -4.15 -15.80
N GLY A 729 20.81 -3.15 -15.60
CA GLY A 729 20.10 -2.92 -14.35
C GLY A 729 19.26 -4.14 -13.96
N TYR A 730 18.40 -4.64 -14.84
CA TYR A 730 17.58 -5.83 -14.57
C TYR A 730 18.42 -7.06 -14.14
N ASN A 731 19.60 -7.26 -14.74
CA ASN A 731 20.49 -8.36 -14.36
C ASN A 731 21.20 -8.16 -13.01
N LYS A 732 21.41 -6.91 -12.57
CA LYS A 732 22.01 -6.56 -11.26
C LYS A 732 20.96 -6.55 -10.14
N SER A 733 19.76 -6.05 -10.45
CA SER A 733 18.65 -5.89 -9.51
C SER A 733 17.95 -7.21 -9.18
N LYS A 734 17.78 -8.15 -10.12
CA LYS A 734 17.30 -9.51 -9.78
C LYS A 734 18.15 -10.15 -8.67
N VAL A 735 17.56 -11.05 -7.88
CA VAL A 735 18.33 -11.94 -6.99
C VAL A 735 19.08 -12.95 -7.87
N HIS A 736 20.39 -13.07 -7.69
CA HIS A 736 21.28 -13.82 -8.59
C HIS A 736 22.46 -14.52 -7.90
N ASN A 737 22.81 -14.19 -6.66
CA ASN A 737 23.94 -14.78 -5.93
C ASN A 737 23.47 -15.58 -4.71
N ALA A 738 22.89 -16.75 -4.98
CA ALA A 738 22.47 -17.70 -3.95
C ALA A 738 23.61 -18.14 -3.02
N THR A 739 24.84 -18.26 -3.51
CA THR A 739 26.00 -18.64 -2.68
C THR A 739 26.30 -17.62 -1.58
N ALA A 740 26.02 -16.32 -1.83
CA ALA A 740 26.13 -15.27 -0.81
C ALA A 740 24.97 -15.31 0.20
N LEU A 741 23.73 -15.55 -0.25
CA LEU A 741 22.58 -15.84 0.63
C LEU A 741 22.86 -17.04 1.55
N GLY A 742 23.55 -18.06 1.03
CA GLY A 742 24.02 -19.23 1.77
C GLY A 742 25.04 -18.95 2.88
N GLN A 743 25.55 -17.71 3.02
CA GLN A 743 26.45 -17.32 4.12
C GLN A 743 25.72 -16.76 5.35
N SER A 744 24.44 -16.38 5.22
CA SER A 744 23.60 -16.08 6.40
C SER A 744 23.31 -17.37 7.19
N GLN A 745 22.98 -17.26 8.48
CA GLN A 745 22.73 -18.44 9.33
C GLN A 745 21.49 -19.22 8.87
N ARG A 746 20.37 -18.52 8.62
CA ARG A 746 19.15 -19.10 8.04
C ARG A 746 18.24 -18.02 7.46
N PHE A 747 17.40 -18.34 6.47
CA PHE A 747 16.32 -17.45 6.02
C PHE A 747 15.00 -18.17 5.77
N LEU A 748 13.88 -17.45 5.85
CA LEU A 748 12.52 -17.96 5.65
C LEU A 748 11.89 -17.33 4.42
N LEU A 749 11.33 -18.15 3.52
CA LEU A 749 10.56 -17.75 2.35
C LEU A 749 9.08 -18.11 2.52
N MET A 750 8.17 -17.18 2.26
CA MET A 750 6.72 -17.41 2.40
C MET A 750 5.96 -16.79 1.22
N HIS A 751 4.92 -17.46 0.72
CA HIS A 751 4.17 -17.00 -0.46
C HIS A 751 2.77 -17.63 -0.53
N GLY A 752 1.78 -16.91 -1.05
CA GLY A 752 0.56 -17.52 -1.57
C GLY A 752 0.81 -18.20 -2.92
N SER A 753 0.15 -19.32 -3.21
CA SER A 753 0.22 -19.92 -4.56
C SER A 753 -0.71 -19.25 -5.57
N GLY A 754 -1.75 -18.57 -5.09
CA GLY A 754 -2.72 -17.79 -5.86
C GLY A 754 -2.40 -16.29 -5.94
N ASP A 755 -1.13 -15.92 -5.73
CA ASP A 755 -0.69 -14.51 -5.73
C ASP A 755 -0.82 -13.92 -7.14
N ASP A 756 -1.73 -12.96 -7.24
CA ASP A 756 -2.19 -12.25 -8.44
C ASP A 756 -1.37 -10.98 -8.74
N ASN A 757 -0.55 -10.54 -7.79
CA ASN A 757 0.24 -9.32 -7.90
C ASN A 757 1.74 -9.63 -8.05
N VAL A 758 2.35 -10.24 -7.03
CA VAL A 758 3.71 -10.78 -7.09
C VAL A 758 3.60 -12.27 -7.38
N HIS A 759 3.34 -12.63 -8.62
CA HIS A 759 3.15 -14.03 -9.03
C HIS A 759 4.13 -15.02 -8.37
N PHE A 760 3.60 -16.14 -7.85
CA PHE A 760 4.36 -17.22 -7.18
C PHE A 760 5.55 -17.76 -8.01
N GLN A 761 5.52 -17.56 -9.33
CA GLN A 761 6.64 -17.71 -10.26
C GLN A 761 7.96 -17.07 -9.76
N ASN A 762 7.90 -15.95 -9.04
CA ASN A 762 9.04 -15.29 -8.41
C ASN A 762 9.74 -16.22 -7.41
N SER A 763 8.99 -16.84 -6.49
CA SER A 763 9.55 -17.79 -5.53
C SER A 763 10.01 -19.08 -6.21
N LEU A 764 9.27 -19.60 -7.19
CA LEU A 764 9.67 -20.83 -7.90
C LEU A 764 11.01 -20.66 -8.64
N ARG A 765 11.24 -19.54 -9.33
CA ARG A 765 12.54 -19.24 -9.96
C ARG A 765 13.66 -18.96 -8.96
N PHE A 766 13.33 -18.49 -7.76
CA PHE A 766 14.32 -18.28 -6.70
C PHE A 766 14.73 -19.61 -6.04
N LEU A 767 13.82 -20.56 -5.86
CA LEU A 767 14.14 -21.91 -5.38
C LEU A 767 15.09 -22.65 -6.34
N ASP A 768 14.80 -22.62 -7.65
CA ASP A 768 15.67 -23.17 -8.70
C ASP A 768 17.11 -22.59 -8.61
N LEU A 769 17.24 -21.29 -8.33
CA LEU A 769 18.54 -20.63 -8.09
C LEU A 769 19.25 -21.11 -6.81
N LEU A 770 18.52 -21.48 -5.76
CA LEU A 770 19.08 -22.07 -4.53
C LEU A 770 19.53 -23.52 -4.76
N ASP A 771 18.72 -24.32 -5.46
CA ASP A 771 19.02 -25.70 -5.83
C ASP A 771 20.29 -25.78 -6.69
N LEU A 772 20.37 -24.97 -7.74
CA LEU A 772 21.56 -24.85 -8.62
C LEU A 772 22.82 -24.41 -7.87
N ALA A 773 22.67 -23.73 -6.73
CA ALA A 773 23.77 -23.28 -5.87
C ALA A 773 24.06 -24.21 -4.67
N ASN A 774 23.28 -25.27 -4.46
CA ASN A 774 23.35 -26.19 -3.31
C ASN A 774 23.14 -25.48 -1.96
N VAL A 775 22.16 -24.56 -1.89
CA VAL A 775 21.91 -23.70 -0.73
C VAL A 775 20.74 -24.23 0.10
N GLU A 776 21.06 -24.93 1.20
CA GLU A 776 20.10 -25.67 2.04
C GLU A 776 19.64 -24.93 3.32
N ASN A 777 20.20 -23.75 3.62
CA ASN A 777 20.03 -23.04 4.89
C ASN A 777 18.75 -22.16 4.92
N TYR A 778 17.64 -22.67 4.39
CA TYR A 778 16.37 -21.95 4.34
C TYR A 778 15.17 -22.79 4.78
N ASP A 779 14.08 -22.10 5.11
CA ASP A 779 12.74 -22.67 5.31
C ASP A 779 11.78 -22.10 4.28
N MET A 780 10.75 -22.86 3.91
CA MET A 780 9.67 -22.38 3.02
C MET A 780 8.29 -22.62 3.64
N HIS A 781 7.35 -21.70 3.38
CA HIS A 781 5.93 -21.97 3.57
C HIS A 781 5.07 -21.41 2.43
N VAL A 782 4.44 -22.31 1.67
CA VAL A 782 3.42 -21.98 0.67
C VAL A 782 2.05 -21.97 1.35
N PHE A 783 1.24 -20.97 1.04
CA PHE A 783 -0.17 -20.92 1.40
C PHE A 783 -1.02 -21.20 0.15
N PRO A 784 -1.72 -22.35 0.08
CA PRO A 784 -2.58 -22.67 -1.05
C PRO A 784 -3.59 -21.55 -1.32
N ASP A 785 -3.83 -21.29 -2.61
CA ASP A 785 -4.91 -20.46 -3.17
C ASP A 785 -4.96 -19.02 -2.66
N SER A 786 -3.93 -18.59 -1.94
CA SER A 786 -3.90 -17.32 -1.23
C SER A 786 -3.40 -16.20 -2.14
N ASP A 787 -4.11 -15.07 -2.11
CA ASP A 787 -3.82 -13.80 -2.78
C ASP A 787 -2.53 -13.11 -2.26
N HIS A 788 -2.19 -11.95 -2.81
CA HIS A 788 -1.01 -11.18 -2.33
C HIS A 788 -1.11 -10.72 -0.86
N SER A 789 -2.34 -10.59 -0.32
CA SER A 789 -2.56 -10.35 1.12
C SER A 789 -2.40 -11.61 1.98
N ILE A 790 -2.26 -12.78 1.35
CA ILE A 790 -2.18 -14.11 1.93
C ILE A 790 -3.35 -14.35 2.90
N ARG A 791 -4.59 -14.14 2.47
CA ARG A 791 -5.78 -14.16 3.36
C ARG A 791 -6.63 -15.43 3.33
N TYR A 792 -6.55 -16.23 2.26
CA TYR A 792 -7.39 -17.41 2.08
C TYR A 792 -7.23 -18.42 3.23
N HIS A 793 -8.32 -19.07 3.64
CA HIS A 793 -8.38 -20.04 4.76
C HIS A 793 -7.52 -19.69 5.99
N ASN A 794 -7.64 -18.45 6.49
CA ASN A 794 -6.95 -17.93 7.69
C ASN A 794 -5.41 -17.83 7.56
N ALA A 795 -4.86 -17.93 6.35
CA ALA A 795 -3.42 -17.92 6.08
C ALA A 795 -2.69 -16.70 6.70
N ASN A 796 -3.28 -15.51 6.69
CA ASN A 796 -2.63 -14.28 7.16
C ASN A 796 -2.26 -14.33 8.65
N VAL A 797 -3.14 -14.92 9.48
CA VAL A 797 -2.88 -15.16 10.90
C VAL A 797 -1.68 -16.09 11.08
N ILE A 798 -1.63 -17.14 10.25
CA ILE A 798 -0.55 -18.14 10.24
C ILE A 798 0.78 -17.53 9.72
N VAL A 799 0.75 -16.54 8.81
CA VAL A 799 1.95 -15.77 8.41
C VAL A 799 2.58 -15.12 9.64
N TYR A 800 1.82 -14.32 10.38
CA TYR A 800 2.34 -13.59 11.53
C TYR A 800 2.78 -14.51 12.69
N ASP A 801 2.06 -15.60 12.94
CA ASP A 801 2.50 -16.61 13.94
C ASP A 801 3.82 -17.29 13.52
N LYS A 802 4.01 -17.59 12.23
CA LYS A 802 5.27 -18.13 11.70
C LYS A 802 6.42 -17.14 11.79
N LEU A 803 6.22 -15.88 11.39
CA LEU A 803 7.24 -14.83 11.51
C LEU A 803 7.73 -14.67 12.95
N LEU A 804 6.81 -14.57 13.93
CA LEU A 804 7.16 -14.42 15.34
C LEU A 804 7.86 -15.68 15.90
N SER A 805 7.34 -16.87 15.60
CA SER A 805 7.90 -18.13 16.12
C SER A 805 9.23 -18.53 15.46
N TRP A 806 9.45 -18.16 14.20
CA TRP A 806 10.72 -18.36 13.50
C TRP A 806 11.79 -17.38 13.99
N ALA A 807 11.45 -16.09 14.15
CA ALA A 807 12.34 -15.11 14.77
C ALA A 807 12.73 -15.50 16.20
N ARG A 808 11.81 -16.08 16.98
CA ARG A 808 12.11 -16.64 18.32
C ARG A 808 13.16 -17.76 18.27
N GLN A 809 13.06 -18.69 17.32
CA GLN A 809 14.05 -19.77 17.13
C GLN A 809 15.42 -19.22 16.71
N ALA A 810 15.45 -18.26 15.80
CA ALA A 810 16.67 -17.55 15.40
C ALA A 810 17.34 -16.85 16.59
N PHE A 811 16.59 -16.12 17.42
CA PHE A 811 17.11 -15.40 18.59
C PHE A 811 17.45 -16.32 19.79
N ASN A 812 16.91 -17.54 19.83
CA ASN A 812 17.36 -18.59 20.74
C ASN A 812 18.66 -19.29 20.28
N GLY A 813 19.06 -19.10 19.02
CA GLY A 813 20.16 -19.83 18.40
C GLY A 813 19.81 -21.26 17.96
N ASP A 814 18.52 -21.63 17.91
CA ASP A 814 18.07 -22.98 17.58
C ASP A 814 18.40 -23.39 16.12
N PHE A 815 18.78 -22.44 15.27
CA PHE A 815 19.25 -22.64 13.89
C PHE A 815 20.78 -22.71 13.73
N VAL A 816 21.56 -22.36 14.76
CA VAL A 816 23.03 -22.38 14.68
C VAL A 816 23.49 -23.84 14.59
N ARG A 817 24.19 -24.19 13.50
CA ARG A 817 24.68 -25.57 13.26
C ARG A 817 25.66 -26.00 14.36
N GLY A 818 25.14 -26.68 15.39
CA GLY A 818 25.95 -27.49 16.28
C GLY A 818 26.53 -28.68 15.51
N PHE A 819 27.83 -28.95 15.66
CA PHE A 819 28.45 -30.14 15.10
C PHE A 819 27.85 -31.40 15.76
N TYR A 820 27.10 -32.17 14.97
CA TYR A 820 26.60 -33.52 15.26
C TYR A 820 27.16 -34.49 14.22
#